data_AF-A0A7S6M6N4-F1
#
_entry.id   AF-A0A7S6M6N4-F1
#
_cell.length_a   1.000
_cell.length_b   1.000
_cell.length_c   1.000
_cell.angle_alpha   90.00
_cell.angle_beta   90.00
_cell.angle_gamma   90.00
#
_symmetry.space_group_name_H-M   'P 1'
#
loop_
_entity.id
_entity.type
_entity.pdbx_description
1 polymer ?
#
loop_
_entity_poly.entity_id
_entity_poly.type
_entity_poly.pdbx_seq_one_letter_code
_entity_poly.pdbx_strand_id
1 'polypeptide(L)'
;MSKGSFNFVELHAEKLVLGVCGGFLLYMVWAFLISAPNTIEYSGRSVAPGELDEAILTAARDLERVVKDAKPAATEESQYTRLVADTLTSGVLAKPQDGGPPIPQTLRPAAPFGPVVEYPGAKDARAVALVKPLPPTAPLARTGRSMVKPVSFNIPPDALPGDTAVEKSWVTVAAYFPIDRQQELMKAAGYAADKQRVYVATVDVQRQELGPDGQWSEWADVTENTARARFDTPAPEVDPVTGSVRNASAIKEALNKVRDYQRELIQPQFHTIAKGDVWSVPPLPGLKFTPLTSGAGVQPPGGGGVAPPPDGPGAGRGGVAPPPDGPGAGRGGVAPPPPPPPPSGPGVGRGGGTGGGGVRPGGGGGLAPPAGGGGGDRAAMRRQATEMLRDADRAFQQKEYDSAANLVEQVLNNEHADSETKSRARRLRDRIIEAQRKAAEAGAAPGSATDGPPPPNVIHKAPDGSPAIWFNDDSVTAGKTYRYRIRVSLWNRYVGLTRLVQDVADARVTTVAGEWSEATEPVMVAPTAHVFVRGPKGSATNVASVEVWKWIEGDWHRETFDASPGETIGGPRKVKSGDTIDFSTGFVVLDVRREMVRPRRAGRDDTGFSFGNEVETTVVTYVDPVDGQVRERNAASFRTDPLRKKLEEVVVES
;
A
#
# COMPACT_ATOMS: atom_id res chain seq x y z
N MET A 1 -1.24 -6.81 -87.51
CA MET A 1 -2.49 -6.84 -86.73
C MET A 1 -2.84 -8.28 -86.38
N SER A 2 -2.33 -8.78 -85.26
CA SER A 2 -2.73 -10.08 -84.70
C SER A 2 -3.85 -9.85 -83.69
N LYS A 3 -5.07 -10.27 -84.03
CA LYS A 3 -6.19 -10.33 -83.08
C LYS A 3 -5.91 -11.48 -82.11
N GLY A 4 -5.35 -11.17 -80.94
CA GLY A 4 -5.28 -12.13 -79.84
C GLY A 4 -6.69 -12.41 -79.35
N SER A 5 -7.20 -13.60 -79.63
CA SER A 5 -8.44 -14.10 -79.03
C SER A 5 -8.17 -14.32 -77.54
N PHE A 6 -8.60 -13.38 -76.69
CA PHE A 6 -8.61 -13.60 -75.25
C PHE A 6 -9.46 -14.83 -74.95
N ASN A 7 -8.84 -15.83 -74.35
CA ASN A 7 -9.46 -17.10 -74.05
C ASN A 7 -10.61 -16.85 -73.07
N PHE A 8 -11.77 -17.44 -73.33
CA PHE A 8 -13.00 -17.26 -72.54
C PHE A 8 -12.81 -17.42 -71.02
N VAL A 9 -11.81 -18.23 -70.64
CA VAL A 9 -11.37 -18.50 -69.26
C VAL A 9 -10.81 -17.24 -68.59
N GLU A 10 -10.03 -16.42 -69.30
CA GLU A 10 -9.40 -15.21 -68.74
C GLU A 10 -10.45 -14.11 -68.49
N LEU A 11 -11.47 -14.03 -69.34
CA LEU A 11 -12.59 -13.10 -69.18
C LEU A 11 -13.51 -13.45 -67.99
N HIS A 12 -13.44 -14.69 -67.48
CA HIS A 12 -14.33 -15.18 -66.41
C HIS A 12 -13.60 -15.64 -65.14
N ALA A 13 -12.27 -15.59 -65.11
CA ALA A 13 -11.48 -15.97 -63.95
C ALA A 13 -11.87 -15.17 -62.70
N GLU A 14 -12.14 -13.87 -62.85
CA GLU A 14 -12.58 -13.00 -61.75
C GLU A 14 -13.88 -13.48 -61.09
N LYS A 15 -14.87 -13.87 -61.89
CA LYS A 15 -16.16 -14.35 -61.38
C LYS A 15 -16.02 -15.69 -60.66
N LEU A 16 -15.10 -16.55 -61.12
CA LEU A 16 -14.81 -17.83 -60.48
C LEU A 16 -14.15 -17.62 -59.12
N VAL A 17 -13.17 -16.70 -59.03
CA VAL A 17 -12.52 -16.35 -57.76
C VAL A 17 -13.54 -15.74 -56.78
N LEU A 18 -14.38 -14.81 -57.22
CA LEU A 18 -15.45 -14.24 -56.39
C LEU A 18 -16.44 -15.31 -55.89
N GLY A 19 -16.81 -16.27 -56.74
CA GLY A 19 -17.66 -17.39 -56.36
C GLY A 19 -17.04 -18.28 -55.29
N VAL A 20 -15.74 -18.59 -55.41
CA VAL A 20 -15.01 -19.39 -54.42
C VAL A 20 -14.87 -18.64 -53.09
N CYS A 21 -14.54 -17.35 -53.12
CA CYS A 21 -14.46 -16.53 -51.91
C CYS A 21 -15.82 -16.43 -51.20
N GLY A 22 -16.90 -16.22 -51.94
CA GLY A 22 -18.25 -16.20 -51.38
C GLY A 22 -18.68 -17.53 -50.76
N GLY A 23 -18.36 -18.64 -51.43
CA GLY A 23 -18.59 -19.99 -50.91
C GLY A 23 -17.79 -20.27 -49.63
N PHE A 24 -16.52 -19.87 -49.60
CA PHE A 24 -15.67 -20.03 -48.42
C PHE A 24 -16.16 -19.19 -47.23
N LEU A 25 -16.64 -17.97 -47.47
CA LEU A 25 -17.20 -17.11 -46.43
C LEU A 25 -18.51 -17.67 -45.85
N LEU A 26 -19.41 -18.17 -46.71
CA LEU A 26 -20.62 -18.88 -46.28
C LEU A 26 -20.28 -20.13 -45.46
N TYR A 27 -19.26 -20.88 -45.89
CA TYR A 27 -18.76 -22.02 -45.13
C TYR A 27 -18.19 -21.61 -43.78
N MET A 28 -17.41 -20.52 -43.69
CA MET A 28 -16.88 -20.01 -42.42
C MET A 28 -18.01 -19.61 -41.46
N VAL A 29 -19.03 -18.89 -41.94
CA VAL A 29 -20.21 -18.53 -41.13
C VAL A 29 -20.93 -19.78 -40.66
N TRP A 30 -21.15 -20.75 -41.55
CA TRP A 30 -21.79 -22.00 -41.15
C TRP A 30 -20.94 -22.79 -40.15
N ALA A 31 -19.63 -22.92 -40.38
CA ALA A 31 -18.73 -23.70 -39.55
C ALA A 31 -18.46 -23.06 -38.19
N PHE A 32 -18.38 -21.73 -38.10
CA PHE A 32 -17.97 -21.02 -36.87
C PHE A 32 -19.09 -20.29 -36.13
N LEU A 33 -20.15 -19.85 -36.80
CA LEU A 33 -21.32 -19.26 -36.12
C LEU A 33 -22.44 -20.27 -35.88
N ILE A 34 -22.69 -21.16 -36.84
CA ILE A 34 -23.85 -22.07 -36.79
C ILE A 34 -23.45 -23.44 -36.22
N SER A 35 -22.27 -23.95 -36.59
CA SER A 35 -21.87 -25.34 -36.36
C SER A 35 -20.74 -25.51 -35.35
N ALA A 36 -20.04 -24.44 -34.94
CA ALA A 36 -18.94 -24.59 -33.99
C ALA A 36 -19.50 -24.89 -32.60
N PRO A 37 -19.25 -26.10 -32.06
CA PRO A 37 -19.60 -26.44 -30.72
C PRO A 37 -18.47 -25.94 -29.83
N ASN A 38 -18.45 -24.64 -29.51
CA ASN A 38 -17.60 -24.13 -28.43
C ASN A 38 -18.18 -24.61 -27.10
N THR A 39 -18.23 -25.91 -26.90
CA THR A 39 -18.69 -26.53 -25.67
C THR A 39 -17.55 -26.51 -24.67
N ILE A 40 -17.84 -26.01 -23.48
CA ILE A 40 -16.90 -25.96 -22.37
C ILE A 40 -17.22 -27.17 -21.48
N GLU A 41 -16.21 -27.94 -21.10
CA GLU A 41 -16.39 -29.06 -20.18
C GLU A 41 -16.52 -28.52 -18.75
N TYR A 42 -17.70 -28.62 -18.15
CA TYR A 42 -18.00 -28.17 -16.79
C TYR A 42 -18.64 -29.32 -16.02
N SER A 43 -17.98 -29.74 -14.93
CA SER A 43 -18.41 -30.88 -14.09
C SER A 43 -18.61 -32.19 -14.87
N GLY A 44 -17.72 -32.45 -15.85
CA GLY A 44 -17.74 -33.66 -16.68
C GLY A 44 -18.88 -33.71 -17.70
N ARG A 45 -19.57 -32.58 -17.95
CA ARG A 45 -20.54 -32.43 -19.04
C ARG A 45 -20.06 -31.35 -20.00
N SER A 46 -20.28 -31.59 -21.28
CA SER A 46 -20.00 -30.64 -22.35
C SER A 46 -21.18 -29.67 -22.43
N VAL A 47 -20.97 -28.38 -22.08
CA VAL A 47 -22.04 -27.38 -21.97
C VAL A 47 -21.77 -26.23 -22.93
N ALA A 48 -22.81 -25.74 -23.61
CA ALA A 48 -22.67 -24.57 -24.48
C ALA A 48 -22.44 -23.30 -23.64
N PRO A 49 -21.78 -22.25 -24.15
CA PRO A 49 -21.46 -21.05 -23.36
C PRO A 49 -22.70 -20.35 -22.82
N GLY A 50 -23.82 -20.39 -23.54
CA GLY A 50 -25.11 -19.84 -23.08
C GLY A 50 -25.79 -20.65 -21.97
N GLU A 51 -25.44 -21.92 -21.82
CA GLU A 51 -25.98 -22.82 -20.78
C GLU A 51 -25.06 -22.90 -19.54
N LEU A 52 -23.82 -22.43 -19.65
CA LEU A 52 -22.82 -22.49 -18.59
C LEU A 52 -23.29 -21.72 -17.33
N ASP A 53 -23.90 -20.54 -17.51
CA ASP A 53 -24.39 -19.73 -16.40
C ASP A 53 -25.51 -20.44 -15.63
N GLU A 54 -26.39 -21.16 -16.34
CA GLU A 54 -27.49 -21.92 -15.73
C GLU A 54 -26.97 -23.19 -15.03
N ALA A 55 -25.96 -23.85 -15.60
CA ALA A 55 -25.27 -24.96 -14.98
C ALA A 55 -24.55 -24.56 -13.69
N ILE A 56 -23.87 -23.41 -13.67
CA ILE A 56 -23.21 -22.86 -12.48
C ILE A 56 -24.24 -22.49 -11.41
N LEU A 57 -25.33 -21.81 -11.80
CA LEU A 57 -26.42 -21.45 -10.88
C LEU A 57 -27.08 -22.68 -10.24
N THR A 58 -27.27 -23.74 -11.01
CA THR A 58 -27.84 -24.99 -10.52
C THR A 58 -26.88 -25.67 -9.54
N ALA A 59 -25.59 -25.78 -9.89
CA ALA A 59 -24.58 -26.35 -9.00
C ALA A 59 -24.43 -25.58 -7.69
N ALA A 60 -24.52 -24.24 -7.73
CA ALA A 60 -24.46 -23.40 -6.54
C ALA A 60 -25.67 -23.63 -5.61
N ARG A 61 -26.89 -23.73 -6.17
CA ARG A 61 -28.11 -24.02 -5.40
C ARG A 61 -28.09 -25.43 -4.79
N ASP A 62 -27.57 -26.40 -5.53
CA ASP A 62 -27.42 -27.77 -5.03
C ASP A 62 -26.40 -27.82 -3.88
N LEU A 63 -25.27 -27.11 -4.00
CA LEU A 63 -24.30 -26.97 -2.92
C LEU A 63 -24.93 -26.29 -1.69
N GLU A 64 -25.71 -25.22 -1.89
CA GLU A 64 -26.39 -24.52 -0.80
C GLU A 64 -27.39 -25.43 -0.07
N ARG A 65 -28.15 -26.27 -0.81
CA ARG A 65 -29.01 -27.29 -0.20
C ARG A 65 -28.20 -28.31 0.58
N VAL A 66 -27.13 -28.85 0.00
CA VAL A 66 -26.27 -29.83 0.69
C VAL A 66 -25.70 -29.24 1.97
N VAL A 67 -25.28 -27.98 1.98
CA VAL A 67 -24.76 -27.30 3.18
C VAL A 67 -25.87 -27.05 4.21
N LYS A 68 -27.07 -26.65 3.79
CA LYS A 68 -28.22 -26.43 4.69
C LYS A 68 -28.76 -27.74 5.28
N ASP A 69 -28.78 -28.80 4.49
CA ASP A 69 -29.31 -30.11 4.88
C ASP A 69 -28.26 -31.01 5.54
N ALA A 70 -26.98 -30.68 5.42
CA ALA A 70 -25.91 -31.30 6.17
C ALA A 70 -26.10 -30.99 7.66
N LYS A 71 -26.86 -31.85 8.34
CA LYS A 71 -26.77 -31.97 9.80
C LYS A 71 -25.29 -32.24 10.09
N PRO A 72 -24.60 -31.37 10.84
CA PRO A 72 -23.22 -31.62 11.22
C PRO A 72 -23.19 -33.03 11.78
N ALA A 73 -22.33 -33.89 11.21
CA ALA A 73 -22.11 -35.22 11.75
C ALA A 73 -21.90 -35.00 13.25
N ALA A 74 -22.73 -35.66 14.06
CA ALA A 74 -22.55 -35.64 15.50
C ALA A 74 -21.20 -36.31 15.74
N THR A 75 -20.14 -35.50 15.68
CA THR A 75 -18.82 -35.87 16.16
C THR A 75 -19.10 -36.21 17.61
N GLU A 76 -19.04 -37.49 17.97
CA GLU A 76 -18.97 -37.87 19.37
C GLU A 76 -17.86 -37.01 19.95
N GLU A 77 -18.25 -35.99 20.72
CA GLU A 77 -17.29 -35.17 21.45
C GLU A 77 -16.47 -36.17 22.23
N SER A 78 -15.23 -36.38 21.79
CA SER A 78 -14.39 -37.39 22.41
C SER A 78 -14.38 -37.06 23.89
N GLN A 79 -14.78 -38.04 24.69
CA GLN A 79 -14.94 -37.87 26.13
C GLN A 79 -13.63 -37.43 26.81
N TYR A 80 -12.54 -37.23 26.08
CA TYR A 80 -11.30 -36.60 26.49
C TYR A 80 -11.51 -35.36 27.35
N THR A 81 -12.46 -34.48 27.04
CA THR A 81 -12.69 -33.29 27.89
C THR A 81 -13.24 -33.68 29.26
N ARG A 82 -14.13 -34.69 29.33
CA ARG A 82 -14.63 -35.24 30.61
C ARG A 82 -13.56 -36.09 31.30
N LEU A 83 -12.78 -36.88 30.58
CA LEU A 83 -11.71 -37.71 31.11
C LEU A 83 -10.58 -36.84 31.68
N VAL A 84 -10.19 -35.77 31.00
CA VAL A 84 -9.20 -34.81 31.49
C VAL A 84 -9.76 -34.01 32.66
N ALA A 85 -11.03 -33.60 32.62
CA ALA A 85 -11.68 -32.92 33.75
C ALA A 85 -11.78 -33.83 34.98
N ASP A 86 -12.21 -35.08 34.82
CA ASP A 86 -12.27 -36.08 35.88
C ASP A 86 -10.87 -36.36 36.40
N THR A 87 -9.87 -36.60 35.54
CA THR A 87 -8.49 -36.87 35.99
C THR A 87 -7.88 -35.68 36.75
N LEU A 88 -8.20 -34.44 36.35
CA LEU A 88 -7.76 -33.23 37.06
C LEU A 88 -8.52 -32.99 38.37
N THR A 89 -9.77 -33.47 38.47
CA THR A 89 -10.62 -33.28 39.66
C THR A 89 -10.64 -34.48 40.60
N SER A 90 -10.16 -35.65 40.19
CA SER A 90 -10.20 -36.92 40.93
C SER A 90 -8.83 -37.40 41.44
N GLY A 91 -7.82 -36.53 41.48
CA GLY A 91 -6.45 -36.89 41.91
C GLY A 91 -5.95 -36.11 43.13
N VAL A 92 -4.64 -36.15 43.38
CA VAL A 92 -3.94 -35.37 44.43
C VAL A 92 -4.18 -33.85 44.34
N LEU A 93 -4.68 -33.37 43.20
CA LEU A 93 -5.04 -31.98 42.94
C LEU A 93 -6.53 -31.66 43.16
N ALA A 94 -7.35 -32.65 43.52
CA ALA A 94 -8.74 -32.44 43.89
C ALA A 94 -8.81 -31.45 45.05
N LYS A 95 -9.73 -30.48 44.99
CA LYS A 95 -10.02 -29.62 46.15
C LYS A 95 -10.30 -30.54 47.34
N PRO A 96 -9.58 -30.39 48.47
CA PRO A 96 -9.86 -31.21 49.64
C PRO A 96 -11.33 -31.05 50.00
N GLN A 97 -12.07 -32.16 50.02
CA GLN A 97 -13.39 -32.18 50.62
C GLN A 97 -13.26 -31.71 52.07
N ASP A 98 -14.21 -30.88 52.51
CA ASP A 98 -14.18 -30.15 53.78
C ASP A 98 -13.60 -30.98 54.94
N GLY A 99 -12.42 -30.57 55.45
CA GLY A 99 -11.74 -31.21 56.58
C GLY A 99 -10.41 -31.91 56.27
N GLY A 100 -10.00 -32.01 54.99
CA GLY A 100 -8.67 -32.52 54.64
C GLY A 100 -7.51 -31.57 55.03
N PRO A 101 -6.35 -32.08 55.47
CA PRO A 101 -5.19 -31.25 55.79
C PRO A 101 -4.76 -30.45 54.55
N PRO A 102 -4.38 -29.16 54.71
CA PRO A 102 -4.02 -28.31 53.59
C PRO A 102 -2.84 -28.92 52.83
N ILE A 103 -2.98 -29.08 51.51
CA ILE A 103 -1.88 -29.52 50.66
C ILE A 103 -0.73 -28.51 50.84
N PRO A 104 0.46 -28.94 51.27
CA PRO A 104 1.57 -28.04 51.51
C PRO A 104 1.89 -27.28 50.20
N GLN A 105 1.91 -25.95 50.26
CA GLN A 105 2.21 -25.09 49.11
C GLN A 105 3.61 -25.34 48.50
N THR A 106 4.43 -26.12 49.19
CA THR A 106 5.72 -26.60 48.71
C THR A 106 5.76 -28.11 48.77
N LEU A 107 5.51 -28.77 47.63
CA LEU A 107 5.85 -30.17 47.45
C LEU A 107 7.37 -30.27 47.40
N ARG A 108 8.01 -30.69 48.50
CA ARG A 108 9.41 -31.10 48.44
C ARG A 108 9.47 -32.34 47.52
N PRO A 109 10.27 -32.32 46.45
CA PRO A 109 10.46 -33.50 45.61
C PRO A 109 10.87 -34.68 46.50
N ALA A 110 10.02 -35.70 46.61
CA ALA A 110 10.27 -36.86 47.48
C ALA A 110 11.41 -37.74 46.96
N ALA A 111 11.87 -37.50 45.73
CA ALA A 111 13.06 -38.07 45.14
C ALA A 111 13.80 -36.96 44.36
N PRO A 112 15.14 -37.03 44.23
CA PRO A 112 15.82 -36.27 43.19
C PRO A 112 15.11 -36.58 41.87
N PHE A 113 14.83 -35.54 41.07
CA PHE A 113 14.33 -35.75 39.71
C PHE A 113 15.19 -36.85 39.08
N GLY A 114 14.55 -37.91 38.57
CA GLY A 114 15.25 -38.99 37.90
C GLY A 114 16.19 -38.44 36.82
N PRO A 115 17.12 -39.26 36.30
CA PRO A 115 18.02 -38.82 35.24
C PRO A 115 17.21 -38.06 34.19
N VAL A 116 17.68 -36.84 33.85
CA VAL A 116 17.01 -35.96 32.88
C VAL A 116 16.55 -36.84 31.73
N VAL A 117 15.23 -36.95 31.53
CA VAL A 117 14.69 -37.72 30.43
C VAL A 117 15.25 -37.08 29.17
N GLU A 118 16.26 -37.72 28.61
CA GLU A 118 16.83 -37.32 27.34
C GLU A 118 15.71 -37.49 26.35
N TYR A 119 15.12 -36.37 25.90
CA TYR A 119 14.14 -36.41 24.83
C TYR A 119 14.80 -37.13 23.64
N PRO A 120 14.30 -38.30 23.23
CA PRO A 120 14.84 -39.00 22.07
C PRO A 120 14.66 -38.08 20.86
N GLY A 121 15.78 -37.50 20.40
CA GLY A 121 15.82 -36.43 19.40
C GLY A 121 16.80 -35.29 19.72
N ALA A 122 17.18 -35.09 20.99
CA ALA A 122 18.12 -34.02 21.36
C ALA A 122 19.60 -34.37 21.12
N LYS A 123 19.96 -35.65 21.02
CA LYS A 123 21.36 -36.09 20.92
C LYS A 123 21.95 -36.10 19.51
N ASP A 124 21.11 -36.06 18.47
CA ASP A 124 21.55 -36.12 17.06
C ASP A 124 21.08 -34.91 16.23
N ALA A 125 20.80 -33.77 16.87
CA ALA A 125 20.51 -32.54 16.15
C ALA A 125 21.76 -32.10 15.38
N ARG A 126 21.89 -32.57 14.15
CA ARG A 126 22.94 -32.15 13.22
C ARG A 126 22.90 -30.64 13.14
N ALA A 127 24.06 -30.01 13.25
CA ALA A 127 24.20 -28.59 13.03
C ALA A 127 23.61 -28.22 11.66
N VAL A 128 22.69 -27.27 11.64
CA VAL A 128 21.94 -26.84 10.47
C VAL A 128 22.73 -25.76 9.74
N ALA A 129 22.93 -25.91 8.42
CA ALA A 129 23.44 -24.83 7.59
C ALA A 129 22.30 -23.83 7.34
N LEU A 130 22.50 -22.53 7.57
CA LEU A 130 21.45 -21.57 7.25
C LEU A 130 21.20 -21.53 5.75
N VAL A 131 19.93 -21.71 5.37
CA VAL A 131 19.51 -21.64 3.97
C VAL A 131 19.34 -20.17 3.59
N LYS A 132 20.08 -19.74 2.57
CA LYS A 132 19.91 -18.43 1.97
C LYS A 132 18.53 -18.31 1.30
N PRO A 133 17.85 -17.17 1.42
CA PRO A 133 16.60 -16.94 0.69
C PRO A 133 16.81 -17.02 -0.83
N LEU A 134 15.91 -17.74 -1.52
CA LEU A 134 15.88 -17.79 -2.98
C LEU A 134 15.67 -16.38 -3.57
N PRO A 135 16.24 -16.09 -4.75
CA PRO A 135 15.93 -14.84 -5.43
C PRO A 135 14.43 -14.79 -5.80
N PRO A 136 13.77 -13.62 -5.67
CA PRO A 136 12.45 -13.42 -6.26
C PRO A 136 12.47 -13.59 -7.78
N THR A 137 11.29 -13.77 -8.39
CA THR A 137 11.17 -13.77 -9.86
C THR A 137 11.63 -12.43 -10.45
N ALA A 138 11.86 -12.39 -11.77
CA ALA A 138 12.13 -11.15 -12.48
C ALA A 138 11.05 -10.09 -12.12
N PRO A 139 11.45 -8.94 -11.56
CA PRO A 139 10.50 -7.95 -11.10
C PRO A 139 9.88 -7.20 -12.27
N LEU A 140 8.65 -6.74 -12.07
CA LEU A 140 7.98 -5.78 -12.95
C LEU A 140 7.90 -4.43 -12.24
N ALA A 141 8.01 -3.35 -13.02
CA ALA A 141 7.90 -1.99 -12.51
C ALA A 141 6.70 -1.26 -13.14
N ARG A 142 6.09 -0.38 -12.36
CA ARG A 142 5.08 0.57 -12.81
C ARG A 142 5.39 1.93 -12.23
N THR A 143 5.24 2.97 -13.03
CA THR A 143 5.45 4.36 -12.60
C THR A 143 4.14 5.11 -12.56
N GLY A 144 4.14 6.20 -11.82
CA GLY A 144 3.11 7.22 -11.95
C GLY A 144 3.50 8.49 -11.23
N ARG A 145 2.60 9.45 -11.28
CA ARG A 145 2.71 10.69 -10.55
C ARG A 145 1.38 11.09 -9.93
N SER A 146 1.44 11.44 -8.65
CA SER A 146 0.24 11.76 -7.90
C SER A 146 0.53 12.81 -6.84
N MET A 147 -0.49 13.58 -6.47
CA MET A 147 -0.55 14.26 -5.20
C MET A 147 -0.87 13.22 -4.14
N VAL A 148 0.05 13.01 -3.21
CA VAL A 148 -0.08 11.99 -2.16
C VAL A 148 -0.12 12.62 -0.79
N LYS A 149 -0.97 12.07 0.09
CA LYS A 149 -0.94 12.35 1.52
C LYS A 149 -0.06 11.28 2.18
N PRO A 150 1.11 11.66 2.73
CA PRO A 150 2.04 10.68 3.30
C PRO A 150 1.37 9.93 4.46
N VAL A 151 1.16 8.63 4.27
CA VAL A 151 0.84 7.71 5.37
C VAL A 151 2.16 7.32 6.03
N SER A 152 2.21 7.30 7.37
CA SER A 152 3.32 6.69 8.10
C SER A 152 2.80 5.54 8.94
N PHE A 153 3.45 4.39 8.83
CA PHE A 153 3.06 3.20 9.57
C PHE A 153 3.30 3.33 11.08
N ASN A 154 4.36 4.05 11.48
CA ASN A 154 4.80 4.14 12.88
C ASN A 154 4.21 5.34 13.64
N ILE A 155 3.50 6.23 12.94
CA ILE A 155 2.93 7.44 13.53
C ILE A 155 1.42 7.24 13.57
N PRO A 156 0.77 7.38 14.74
CA PRO A 156 -0.68 7.38 14.82
C PRO A 156 -1.27 8.36 13.79
N PRO A 157 -2.39 8.05 13.13
CA PRO A 157 -2.98 8.91 12.10
C PRO A 157 -3.13 10.38 12.53
N ASP A 158 -3.49 10.60 13.81
CA ASP A 158 -3.71 11.93 14.40
C ASP A 158 -2.43 12.76 14.60
N ALA A 159 -1.26 12.13 14.54
CA ALA A 159 0.05 12.76 14.75
C ALA A 159 0.81 13.03 13.44
N LEU A 160 0.20 12.77 12.27
CA LEU A 160 0.83 13.04 10.98
C LEU A 160 0.96 14.56 10.77
N PRO A 161 2.17 15.08 10.48
CA PRO A 161 2.40 16.51 10.28
C PRO A 161 1.74 16.97 8.97
N GLY A 162 0.55 17.55 9.09
CA GLY A 162 -0.16 18.27 8.02
C GLY A 162 -0.89 17.37 7.03
N ASP A 163 -2.17 17.66 6.78
CA ASP A 163 -2.99 17.03 5.73
C ASP A 163 -2.64 17.52 4.30
N THR A 164 -1.45 18.13 4.14
CA THR A 164 -1.03 18.73 2.87
C THR A 164 -0.57 17.63 1.93
N ALA A 165 -1.32 17.44 0.85
CA ALA A 165 -0.90 16.56 -0.22
C ALA A 165 0.39 17.11 -0.88
N VAL A 166 1.35 16.23 -1.14
CA VAL A 166 2.63 16.57 -1.75
C VAL A 166 2.71 15.87 -3.11
N GLU A 167 3.22 16.57 -4.12
CA GLU A 167 3.49 15.94 -5.41
C GLU A 167 4.62 14.93 -5.30
N LYS A 168 4.36 13.69 -5.73
CA LYS A 168 5.36 12.62 -5.80
C LYS A 168 5.32 11.93 -7.15
N SER A 169 6.48 11.83 -7.77
CA SER A 169 6.73 10.78 -8.78
C SER A 169 7.08 9.50 -8.03
N TRP A 170 6.57 8.37 -8.50
CA TRP A 170 6.76 7.10 -7.82
C TRP A 170 6.96 5.96 -8.80
N VAL A 171 7.66 4.92 -8.32
CA VAL A 171 7.81 3.63 -8.99
C VAL A 171 7.45 2.53 -7.99
N THR A 172 6.55 1.63 -8.39
CA THR A 172 6.29 0.40 -7.66
C THR A 172 6.94 -0.76 -8.39
N VAL A 173 7.76 -1.52 -7.67
CA VAL A 173 8.45 -2.72 -8.17
C VAL A 173 7.84 -3.93 -7.47
N ALA A 174 7.45 -4.95 -8.24
CA ALA A 174 6.80 -6.14 -7.69
C ALA A 174 7.38 -7.42 -8.29
N ALA A 175 7.41 -8.49 -7.50
CA ALA A 175 7.87 -9.83 -7.91
C ALA A 175 7.13 -10.92 -7.11
N TYR A 176 7.29 -12.18 -7.50
CA TYR A 176 6.87 -13.32 -6.66
C TYR A 176 8.05 -13.88 -5.87
N PHE A 177 7.78 -14.29 -4.63
CA PHE A 177 8.77 -14.96 -3.79
C PHE A 177 8.36 -16.42 -3.54
N PRO A 178 9.18 -17.42 -3.93
CA PRO A 178 8.80 -18.83 -3.87
C PRO A 178 8.89 -19.42 -2.46
N ILE A 179 7.96 -19.05 -1.57
CA ILE A 179 7.97 -19.44 -0.15
C ILE A 179 7.96 -20.96 0.03
N ASP A 180 7.15 -21.69 -0.74
CA ASP A 180 7.01 -23.13 -0.53
C ASP A 180 8.32 -23.86 -0.88
N ARG A 181 8.94 -23.47 -2.00
CA ARG A 181 10.28 -23.97 -2.37
C ARG A 181 11.34 -23.58 -1.34
N GLN A 182 11.26 -22.38 -0.76
CA GLN A 182 12.16 -21.96 0.31
C GLN A 182 11.98 -22.86 1.56
N GLN A 183 10.74 -23.19 1.93
CA GLN A 183 10.46 -24.09 3.04
C GLN A 183 10.98 -25.51 2.78
N GLU A 184 10.88 -26.01 1.55
CA GLU A 184 11.46 -27.30 1.16
C GLU A 184 12.98 -27.31 1.31
N LEU A 185 13.67 -26.24 0.91
CA LEU A 185 15.11 -26.11 1.10
C LEU A 185 15.49 -26.07 2.59
N MET A 186 14.73 -25.33 3.41
CA MET A 186 14.92 -25.31 4.87
C MET A 186 14.71 -26.70 5.48
N LYS A 187 13.67 -27.41 5.05
CA LYS A 187 13.41 -28.80 5.47
C LYS A 187 14.57 -29.72 5.06
N ALA A 188 15.05 -29.62 3.82
CA ALA A 188 16.18 -30.41 3.32
C ALA A 188 17.49 -30.11 4.07
N ALA A 189 17.69 -28.88 4.53
CA ALA A 189 18.82 -28.47 5.36
C ALA A 189 18.72 -28.94 6.83
N GLY A 190 17.64 -29.62 7.21
CA GLY A 190 17.45 -30.16 8.56
C GLY A 190 16.86 -29.17 9.57
N TYR A 191 16.17 -28.12 9.09
CA TYR A 191 15.47 -27.21 10.00
C TYR A 191 14.42 -27.97 10.81
N ALA A 192 14.30 -27.64 12.10
CA ALA A 192 13.20 -28.15 12.92
C ALA A 192 11.85 -27.68 12.36
N ALA A 193 10.79 -28.50 12.48
CA ALA A 193 9.49 -28.23 11.86
C ALA A 193 8.91 -26.84 12.24
N ASP A 194 9.07 -26.40 13.48
CA ASP A 194 8.65 -25.09 13.99
C ASP A 194 9.53 -23.91 13.53
N LYS A 195 10.68 -24.22 12.90
CA LYS A 195 11.65 -23.28 12.33
C LYS A 195 11.65 -23.27 10.80
N GLN A 196 10.95 -24.19 10.15
CA GLN A 196 10.81 -24.21 8.69
C GLN A 196 9.93 -23.07 8.16
N ARG A 197 9.04 -22.51 8.98
CA ARG A 197 8.17 -21.41 8.55
C ARG A 197 8.97 -20.16 8.21
N VAL A 198 8.77 -19.68 6.99
CA VAL A 198 9.41 -18.49 6.42
C VAL A 198 8.74 -17.24 6.96
N TYR A 199 9.55 -16.28 7.40
CA TYR A 199 9.12 -14.93 7.78
C TYR A 199 10.02 -13.92 7.07
N VAL A 200 9.42 -13.09 6.22
CA VAL A 200 10.11 -12.00 5.54
C VAL A 200 10.33 -10.87 6.53
N ALA A 201 11.59 -10.53 6.80
CA ALA A 201 11.94 -9.44 7.69
C ALA A 201 12.03 -8.11 6.92
N THR A 202 12.67 -8.11 5.76
CA THR A 202 12.74 -6.94 4.86
C THR A 202 12.67 -7.34 3.40
N VAL A 203 12.22 -6.38 2.58
CA VAL A 203 12.31 -6.42 1.13
C VAL A 203 13.28 -5.32 0.72
N ASP A 204 14.48 -5.68 0.29
CA ASP A 204 15.50 -4.70 -0.09
C ASP A 204 15.43 -4.47 -1.60
N VAL A 205 15.61 -3.22 -2.02
CA VAL A 205 15.58 -2.84 -3.44
C VAL A 205 16.80 -2.00 -3.76
N GLN A 206 17.40 -2.29 -4.91
CA GLN A 206 18.44 -1.47 -5.52
C GLN A 206 17.98 -0.97 -6.88
N ARG A 207 18.46 0.21 -7.27
CA ARG A 207 18.22 0.79 -8.59
C ARG A 207 19.51 1.21 -9.27
N GLN A 208 19.49 1.23 -10.60
CA GLN A 208 20.45 1.95 -11.44
C GLN A 208 19.71 2.99 -12.25
N GLU A 209 20.37 4.13 -12.46
CA GLU A 209 19.91 5.22 -13.31
C GLU A 209 20.61 5.15 -14.66
N LEU A 210 19.86 5.33 -15.75
CA LEU A 210 20.45 5.43 -17.09
C LEU A 210 20.99 6.85 -17.28
N GLY A 211 22.31 6.96 -17.42
CA GLY A 211 23.01 8.21 -17.64
C GLY A 211 22.84 8.76 -19.05
N PRO A 212 23.24 10.02 -19.27
CA PRO A 212 23.23 10.64 -20.60
C PRO A 212 24.07 9.96 -21.67
N ASP A 213 25.11 9.25 -21.25
CA ASP A 213 25.99 8.45 -22.09
C ASP A 213 25.38 7.09 -22.47
N GLY A 214 24.16 6.79 -22.00
CA GLY A 214 23.50 5.51 -22.17
C GLY A 214 24.06 4.40 -21.28
N GLN A 215 24.96 4.71 -20.34
CA GLN A 215 25.47 3.75 -19.37
C GLN A 215 24.62 3.75 -18.10
N TRP A 216 24.56 2.60 -17.44
CA TRP A 216 23.89 2.49 -16.15
C TRP A 216 24.83 2.92 -15.03
N SER A 217 24.31 3.68 -14.06
CA SER A 217 25.02 4.00 -12.82
C SER A 217 25.38 2.72 -12.04
N GLU A 218 26.20 2.85 -11.00
CA GLU A 218 26.34 1.78 -10.00
C GLU A 218 25.00 1.49 -9.31
N TRP A 219 24.84 0.26 -8.82
CA TRP A 219 23.66 -0.12 -8.04
C TRP A 219 23.64 0.68 -6.73
N ALA A 220 22.55 1.40 -6.50
CA ALA A 220 22.31 2.15 -5.28
C ALA A 220 21.12 1.58 -4.51
N ASP A 221 21.26 1.46 -3.19
CA ASP A 221 20.14 1.08 -2.31
C ASP A 221 19.05 2.15 -2.34
N VAL A 222 17.81 1.72 -2.51
CA VAL A 222 16.66 2.62 -2.50
C VAL A 222 16.23 2.87 -1.07
N THR A 223 16.14 4.15 -0.69
CA THR A 223 15.63 4.53 0.63
C THR A 223 14.16 4.17 0.72
N GLU A 224 13.78 3.41 1.74
CA GLU A 224 12.39 2.98 1.91
C GLU A 224 11.46 4.19 2.14
N ASN A 225 10.27 4.17 1.53
CA ASN A 225 9.27 5.20 1.76
C ASN A 225 8.79 5.23 3.23
N THR A 226 8.24 6.35 3.66
CA THR A 226 7.73 6.52 5.05
C THR A 226 6.47 5.71 5.35
N ALA A 227 5.77 5.22 4.32
CA ALA A 227 4.57 4.40 4.45
C ALA A 227 4.85 2.95 4.84
N ARG A 228 6.10 2.47 4.67
CA ARG A 228 6.47 1.11 5.03
C ARG A 228 6.72 0.97 6.53
N ALA A 229 6.27 -0.16 7.08
CA ALA A 229 6.59 -0.57 8.43
C ALA A 229 8.10 -0.83 8.59
N ARG A 230 8.74 -0.12 9.52
CA ARG A 230 10.13 -0.38 9.92
C ARG A 230 10.15 -0.96 11.32
N PHE A 231 10.70 -2.16 11.45
CA PHE A 231 10.93 -2.79 12.73
C PHE A 231 12.44 -2.86 12.98
N ASP A 232 12.86 -2.47 14.17
CA ASP A 232 14.22 -2.71 14.62
C ASP A 232 14.43 -4.22 14.79
N THR A 233 15.50 -4.73 14.18
CA THR A 233 15.91 -6.14 14.27
C THR A 233 17.21 -6.20 15.07
N PRO A 234 17.15 -6.09 16.41
CA PRO A 234 18.34 -5.87 17.25
C PRO A 234 19.31 -7.03 17.11
N ALA A 235 20.59 -6.72 16.85
CA ALA A 235 21.63 -7.74 16.78
C ALA A 235 21.71 -8.54 18.09
N PRO A 236 21.92 -9.87 18.05
CA PRO A 236 22.04 -10.68 19.26
C PRO A 236 23.28 -10.35 20.06
N GLU A 237 23.08 -10.02 21.33
CA GLU A 237 24.15 -9.83 22.30
C GLU A 237 24.50 -11.17 22.94
N VAL A 238 25.45 -11.90 22.34
CA VAL A 238 25.86 -13.22 22.85
C VAL A 238 26.90 -13.04 23.96
N ASP A 239 26.62 -13.61 25.13
CA ASP A 239 27.56 -13.69 26.24
C ASP A 239 28.74 -14.62 25.85
N PRO A 240 29.99 -14.14 25.87
CA PRO A 240 31.13 -14.90 25.37
C PRO A 240 31.46 -16.14 26.22
N VAL A 241 31.03 -16.19 27.47
CA VAL A 241 31.33 -17.29 28.40
C VAL A 241 30.25 -18.36 28.31
N THR A 242 28.98 -17.95 28.38
CA THR A 242 27.85 -18.88 28.43
C THR A 242 27.31 -19.24 27.05
N GLY A 243 27.58 -18.42 26.04
CA GLY A 243 26.97 -18.51 24.71
C GLY A 243 25.48 -18.14 24.68
N SER A 244 24.93 -17.62 25.80
CA SER A 244 23.53 -17.22 25.88
C SER A 244 23.29 -15.83 25.30
N VAL A 245 22.09 -15.56 24.78
CA VAL A 245 21.72 -14.24 24.25
C VAL A 245 21.17 -13.37 25.38
N ARG A 246 21.86 -12.28 25.69
CA ARG A 246 21.50 -11.33 26.76
C ARG A 246 20.22 -10.55 26.44
N ASN A 247 20.02 -10.19 25.17
CA ASN A 247 18.84 -9.47 24.68
C ASN A 247 17.76 -10.39 24.07
N ALA A 248 17.60 -11.60 24.60
CA ALA A 248 16.66 -12.60 24.06
C ALA A 248 15.19 -12.13 24.05
N SER A 249 14.78 -11.32 25.03
CA SER A 249 13.43 -10.72 25.07
C SER A 249 13.19 -9.76 23.90
N ALA A 250 14.14 -8.87 23.61
CA ALA A 250 14.04 -7.91 22.51
C ALA A 250 14.00 -8.62 21.14
N ILE A 251 14.80 -9.66 20.95
CA ILE A 251 14.77 -10.49 19.73
C ILE A 251 13.43 -11.20 19.58
N LYS A 252 12.87 -11.74 20.67
CA LYS A 252 11.55 -12.39 20.65
C LYS A 252 10.44 -11.39 20.32
N GLU A 253 10.51 -10.17 20.85
CA GLU A 253 9.58 -9.10 20.54
C GLU A 253 9.66 -8.69 19.06
N ALA A 254 10.88 -8.50 18.54
CA ALA A 254 11.11 -8.20 17.13
C ALA A 254 10.57 -9.31 16.21
N LEU A 255 10.79 -10.59 16.56
CA LEU A 255 10.21 -11.71 15.83
C LEU A 255 8.67 -11.69 15.84
N ASN A 256 8.05 -11.38 16.98
CA ASN A 256 6.59 -11.28 17.05
C ASN A 256 6.09 -10.15 16.15
N LYS A 257 6.74 -8.98 16.16
CA LYS A 257 6.43 -7.88 15.23
C LYS A 257 6.56 -8.31 13.78
N VAL A 258 7.67 -8.93 13.39
CA VAL A 258 7.85 -9.45 12.03
C VAL A 258 6.73 -10.44 11.67
N ARG A 259 6.37 -11.37 12.56
CA ARG A 259 5.29 -12.34 12.33
C ARG A 259 3.94 -11.66 12.17
N ASP A 260 3.62 -10.72 13.05
CA ASP A 260 2.30 -10.12 13.16
C ASP A 260 2.06 -9.10 12.02
N TYR A 261 3.13 -8.51 11.47
CA TYR A 261 3.11 -7.55 10.36
C TYR A 261 3.68 -8.10 9.04
N GLN A 262 3.55 -9.41 8.80
CA GLN A 262 4.06 -10.02 7.57
C GLN A 262 3.48 -9.36 6.32
N ARG A 263 2.20 -8.99 6.32
CA ARG A 263 1.53 -8.35 5.17
C ARG A 263 2.17 -7.02 4.85
N GLU A 264 2.35 -6.16 5.83
CA GLU A 264 2.89 -4.81 5.66
C GLU A 264 4.37 -4.81 5.27
N LEU A 265 5.10 -5.88 5.64
CA LEU A 265 6.49 -6.09 5.24
C LEU A 265 6.63 -6.55 3.79
N ILE A 266 5.74 -7.43 3.30
CA ILE A 266 5.82 -7.96 1.93
C ILE A 266 5.01 -7.14 0.91
N GLN A 267 3.93 -6.51 1.36
CA GLN A 267 2.95 -5.78 0.57
C GLN A 267 2.64 -4.44 1.26
N PRO A 268 3.64 -3.55 1.41
CA PRO A 268 3.46 -2.26 2.07
C PRO A 268 2.38 -1.44 1.36
N GLN A 269 1.57 -0.74 2.15
CA GLN A 269 0.59 0.19 1.61
C GLN A 269 1.29 1.34 0.87
N PHE A 270 0.61 1.87 -0.15
CA PHE A 270 1.02 3.11 -0.77
C PHE A 270 0.41 4.31 -0.03
N HIS A 271 0.94 5.50 -0.30
CA HIS A 271 0.35 6.73 0.21
C HIS A 271 -1.09 6.89 -0.29
N THR A 272 -1.91 7.65 0.45
CA THR A 272 -3.26 7.99 -0.01
C THR A 272 -3.16 8.98 -1.15
N ILE A 273 -3.83 8.70 -2.27
CA ILE A 273 -3.80 9.57 -3.45
C ILE A 273 -4.89 10.62 -3.31
N ALA A 274 -4.49 11.88 -3.25
CA ALA A 274 -5.40 13.01 -3.32
C ALA A 274 -5.79 13.32 -4.76
N LYS A 275 -4.84 13.24 -5.71
CA LYS A 275 -5.05 13.57 -7.12
C LYS A 275 -3.99 12.92 -8.01
N GLY A 276 -4.31 12.69 -9.28
CA GLY A 276 -3.37 12.24 -10.31
C GLY A 276 -3.45 10.77 -10.67
N ASP A 277 -2.31 10.17 -11.05
CA ASP A 277 -2.28 8.78 -11.49
C ASP A 277 -2.74 7.86 -10.36
N VAL A 278 -3.63 6.92 -10.68
CA VAL A 278 -4.09 5.90 -9.72
C VAL A 278 -2.97 4.89 -9.51
N TRP A 279 -2.53 4.75 -8.25
CA TRP A 279 -1.57 3.73 -7.86
C TRP A 279 -2.18 2.34 -8.00
N SER A 280 -1.38 1.43 -8.55
CA SER A 280 -1.71 0.01 -8.60
C SER A 280 -0.43 -0.78 -8.76
N VAL A 281 -0.46 -2.02 -8.28
CA VAL A 281 0.67 -2.94 -8.38
C VAL A 281 0.95 -3.24 -9.87
N PRO A 282 2.23 -3.38 -10.28
CA PRO A 282 2.59 -3.86 -11.61
C PRO A 282 1.84 -5.16 -11.95
N PRO A 283 1.46 -5.37 -13.23
CA PRO A 283 0.66 -6.51 -13.65
C PRO A 283 1.49 -7.81 -13.61
N LEU A 284 1.60 -8.43 -12.44
CA LEU A 284 2.26 -9.71 -12.27
C LEU A 284 1.46 -10.84 -12.96
N PRO A 285 2.14 -11.83 -13.58
CA PRO A 285 1.45 -12.97 -14.21
C PRO A 285 0.50 -13.68 -13.24
N GLY A 286 -0.80 -13.72 -13.56
CA GLY A 286 -1.83 -14.34 -12.72
C GLY A 286 -2.41 -13.43 -11.62
N LEU A 287 -1.83 -12.26 -11.38
CA LEU A 287 -2.37 -11.28 -10.44
C LEU A 287 -3.47 -10.44 -11.10
N LYS A 288 -4.73 -10.70 -10.74
CA LYS A 288 -5.84 -9.79 -11.07
C LYS A 288 -5.90 -8.70 -10.01
N PHE A 289 -5.31 -7.54 -10.31
CA PHE A 289 -5.48 -6.36 -9.47
C PHE A 289 -6.72 -5.59 -9.93
N THR A 290 -7.75 -5.56 -9.09
CA THR A 290 -8.82 -4.58 -9.26
C THR A 290 -8.27 -3.26 -8.74
N PRO A 291 -8.14 -2.22 -9.58
CA PRO A 291 -7.70 -0.91 -9.12
C PRO A 291 -8.55 -0.52 -7.91
N LEU A 292 -7.90 -0.12 -6.81
CA LEU A 292 -8.60 0.57 -5.73
C LEU A 292 -9.15 1.83 -6.37
N THR A 293 -10.43 1.81 -6.71
CA THR A 293 -11.12 2.99 -7.20
C THR A 293 -11.03 3.96 -6.04
N SER A 294 -10.27 5.05 -6.21
CA SER A 294 -10.14 6.12 -5.23
C SER A 294 -11.54 6.40 -4.70
N GLY A 295 -11.73 6.20 -3.39
CA GLY A 295 -13.05 6.18 -2.77
C GLY A 295 -13.93 7.29 -3.32
N ALA A 296 -15.07 6.90 -3.88
CA ALA A 296 -16.15 7.73 -4.39
C ALA A 296 -15.81 9.23 -4.48
N GLY A 297 -15.42 9.69 -5.67
CA GLY A 297 -15.64 11.08 -6.00
C GLY A 297 -17.08 11.41 -5.60
N VAL A 298 -17.24 12.42 -4.74
CA VAL A 298 -18.54 13.04 -4.48
C VAL A 298 -19.09 13.39 -5.84
N GLN A 299 -20.02 12.58 -6.33
CA GLN A 299 -20.79 12.91 -7.52
C GLN A 299 -21.46 14.24 -7.17
N PRO A 300 -21.19 15.34 -7.91
CA PRO A 300 -21.89 16.60 -7.63
C PRO A 300 -23.38 16.27 -7.62
N PRO A 301 -24.14 16.70 -6.59
CA PRO A 301 -25.53 16.31 -6.43
C PRO A 301 -26.22 16.52 -7.76
N GLY A 302 -26.72 15.41 -8.32
CA GLY A 302 -27.33 15.40 -9.63
C GLY A 302 -28.30 16.56 -9.72
N GLY A 303 -28.02 17.49 -10.63
CA GLY A 303 -28.90 18.60 -10.93
C GLY A 303 -30.28 18.01 -11.20
N GLY A 304 -31.22 18.28 -10.29
CA GLY A 304 -32.60 17.94 -10.48
C GLY A 304 -33.04 18.49 -11.83
N GLY A 305 -33.37 17.60 -12.76
CA GLY A 305 -33.99 17.98 -14.01
C GLY A 305 -35.27 18.73 -13.71
N VAL A 306 -35.22 20.05 -13.80
CA VAL A 306 -36.41 20.87 -13.92
C VAL A 306 -37.00 20.54 -15.29
N ALA A 307 -38.15 19.89 -15.28
CA ALA A 307 -38.93 19.63 -16.48
C ALA A 307 -39.12 20.92 -17.27
N PRO A 308 -38.99 20.89 -18.61
CA PRO A 308 -39.28 22.06 -19.43
C PRO A 308 -40.76 22.47 -19.23
N PRO A 309 -41.06 23.77 -19.02
CA PRO A 309 -42.43 24.23 -18.96
C PRO A 309 -43.12 24.04 -20.32
N PRO A 310 -44.42 23.74 -20.34
CA PRO A 310 -45.16 23.51 -21.57
C PRO A 310 -45.31 24.81 -22.37
N ASP A 311 -45.20 24.68 -23.69
CA ASP A 311 -45.40 25.74 -24.67
C ASP A 311 -46.73 26.46 -24.47
N GLY A 312 -46.67 27.79 -24.38
CA GLY A 312 -47.80 28.70 -24.37
C GLY A 312 -47.53 29.92 -25.28
N PRO A 313 -48.52 30.42 -26.03
CA PRO A 313 -48.29 31.12 -27.29
C PRO A 313 -48.15 32.65 -27.15
N GLY A 314 -47.27 33.20 -27.99
CA GLY A 314 -47.49 34.40 -28.82
C GLY A 314 -47.92 35.72 -28.17
N ALA A 315 -46.99 36.67 -28.11
CA ALA A 315 -47.11 38.12 -28.34
C ALA A 315 -45.78 38.75 -27.88
N GLY A 316 -45.14 39.73 -28.48
CA GLY A 316 -45.47 40.69 -29.52
C GLY A 316 -44.54 41.88 -29.29
N ARG A 317 -43.95 42.40 -30.37
CA ARG A 317 -43.43 43.77 -30.57
C ARG A 317 -42.52 44.42 -29.50
N GLY A 318 -41.32 44.76 -29.96
CA GLY A 318 -40.91 46.17 -30.12
C GLY A 318 -39.97 46.74 -29.06
N GLY A 319 -38.91 47.42 -29.52
CA GLY A 319 -38.12 48.33 -28.69
C GLY A 319 -36.65 48.41 -29.08
N VAL A 320 -36.32 49.41 -29.88
CA VAL A 320 -34.95 49.83 -30.25
C VAL A 320 -34.50 50.95 -29.32
N ALA A 321 -33.17 51.04 -29.10
CA ALA A 321 -32.34 52.17 -28.62
C ALA A 321 -32.05 52.26 -27.11
N PRO A 322 -31.00 53.01 -26.68
CA PRO A 322 -29.58 52.98 -27.08
C PRO A 322 -28.65 52.98 -25.81
N PRO A 323 -27.30 53.05 -25.91
CA PRO A 323 -26.41 52.92 -24.75
C PRO A 323 -26.20 54.27 -24.04
N PRO A 324 -25.84 54.29 -22.75
CA PRO A 324 -25.24 55.48 -22.14
C PRO A 324 -23.71 55.35 -22.08
N ASP A 325 -23.05 56.19 -22.87
CA ASP A 325 -21.73 56.73 -22.54
C ASP A 325 -21.82 57.62 -21.30
N GLY A 326 -20.81 57.58 -20.43
CA GLY A 326 -20.67 58.53 -19.33
C GLY A 326 -19.47 58.24 -18.41
N PRO A 327 -18.48 59.16 -18.32
CA PRO A 327 -17.21 58.93 -17.63
C PRO A 327 -17.29 59.26 -16.13
N GLY A 328 -16.74 58.38 -15.29
CA GLY A 328 -16.69 58.56 -13.84
C GLY A 328 -15.26 58.58 -13.31
N ALA A 329 -14.80 59.79 -12.98
CA ALA A 329 -13.53 60.03 -12.31
C ALA A 329 -13.52 59.52 -10.86
N GLY A 330 -12.35 59.00 -10.46
CA GLY A 330 -11.73 59.26 -9.16
C GLY A 330 -12.40 58.73 -7.88
N ARG A 331 -11.77 57.72 -7.26
CA ARG A 331 -11.46 57.75 -5.82
C ARG A 331 -10.44 56.66 -5.46
N GLY A 332 -9.27 57.10 -5.01
CA GLY A 332 -8.29 56.24 -4.36
C GLY A 332 -8.81 55.76 -3.01
N GLY A 333 -8.82 54.44 -2.83
CA GLY A 333 -9.01 53.80 -1.54
C GLY A 333 -7.66 53.42 -0.95
N VAL A 334 -7.24 54.13 0.09
CA VAL A 334 -6.12 53.76 0.96
C VAL A 334 -6.57 52.59 1.85
N ALA A 335 -5.82 51.50 1.84
CA ALA A 335 -6.05 50.35 2.72
C ALA A 335 -5.75 50.72 4.19
N PRO A 336 -6.54 50.26 5.17
CA PRO A 336 -6.24 50.45 6.59
C PRO A 336 -5.07 49.55 7.03
N PRO A 337 -4.21 50.00 7.98
CA PRO A 337 -3.11 49.20 8.52
C PRO A 337 -3.61 48.07 9.44
N PRO A 338 -2.83 46.98 9.60
CA PRO A 338 -3.17 45.88 10.49
C PRO A 338 -3.09 46.27 11.99
N PRO A 339 -3.85 45.59 12.87
CA PRO A 339 -3.86 45.88 14.31
C PRO A 339 -2.54 45.45 15.00
N PRO A 340 -2.14 46.14 16.09
CA PRO A 340 -0.93 45.82 16.85
C PRO A 340 -1.08 44.54 17.71
N PRO A 341 0.02 43.84 18.02
CA PRO A 341 0.02 42.68 18.90
C PRO A 341 -0.28 43.05 20.37
N PRO A 342 -0.86 42.13 21.16
CA PRO A 342 -1.21 42.38 22.56
C PRO A 342 0.03 42.49 23.47
N PRO A 343 -0.06 43.27 24.57
CA PRO A 343 1.07 43.62 25.42
C PRO A 343 1.49 42.49 26.38
N SER A 344 2.81 42.33 26.50
CA SER A 344 3.50 41.49 27.48
C SER A 344 3.24 41.97 28.90
N GLY A 345 2.69 41.09 29.75
CA GLY A 345 2.46 41.36 31.16
C GLY A 345 3.74 41.33 32.02
N PRO A 346 3.83 42.12 33.11
CA PRO A 346 5.00 42.17 33.98
C PRO A 346 4.85 41.21 35.18
N GLY A 347 5.81 40.29 35.34
CA GLY A 347 5.94 39.44 36.53
C GLY A 347 7.02 39.96 37.47
N VAL A 348 6.62 40.78 38.46
CA VAL A 348 7.42 41.22 39.61
C VAL A 348 7.16 40.25 40.77
N GLY A 349 8.18 39.90 41.56
CA GLY A 349 7.93 39.31 42.89
C GLY A 349 9.10 38.59 43.55
N ARG A 350 10.12 39.33 43.98
CA ARG A 350 11.18 38.89 44.89
C ARG A 350 10.94 39.52 46.26
N GLY A 351 10.84 38.70 47.31
CA GLY A 351 10.82 39.09 48.73
C GLY A 351 10.67 37.81 49.56
N GLY A 352 11.51 37.48 50.55
CA GLY A 352 12.19 38.33 51.52
C GLY A 352 11.39 38.31 52.81
N GLY A 353 11.68 37.38 53.72
CA GLY A 353 10.96 37.23 55.00
C GLY A 353 11.80 36.52 56.05
N THR A 354 12.49 37.33 56.86
CA THR A 354 13.23 36.99 58.08
C THR A 354 12.38 37.22 59.34
N GLY A 355 12.62 36.42 60.38
CA GLY A 355 12.24 36.66 61.78
C GLY A 355 11.09 35.77 62.26
N GLY A 356 11.10 35.15 63.43
CA GLY A 356 12.01 35.15 64.57
C GLY A 356 11.22 34.80 65.84
N GLY A 357 11.82 34.03 66.76
CA GLY A 357 11.52 34.07 68.20
C GLY A 357 10.50 33.10 68.80
N GLY A 358 10.97 32.21 69.67
CA GLY A 358 10.16 31.42 70.61
C GLY A 358 11.02 30.41 71.38
N VAL A 359 11.04 30.49 72.70
CA VAL A 359 12.12 30.04 73.60
C VAL A 359 11.63 28.95 74.58
N ARG A 360 12.42 27.85 74.71
CA ARG A 360 12.68 26.97 75.91
C ARG A 360 11.53 26.06 76.48
N PRO A 361 11.81 25.13 77.44
CA PRO A 361 12.74 23.99 77.37
C PRO A 361 12.19 22.70 78.05
N GLY A 362 12.84 21.56 77.85
CA GLY A 362 12.98 20.55 78.91
C GLY A 362 12.35 19.17 78.69
N GLY A 363 12.98 18.19 79.36
CA GLY A 363 12.34 16.93 79.76
C GLY A 363 12.75 15.71 78.95
N GLY A 364 13.70 14.95 79.46
CA GLY A 364 14.05 13.63 78.96
C GLY A 364 12.95 12.59 79.19
N GLY A 365 13.01 11.52 78.41
CA GLY A 365 12.17 10.32 78.56
C GLY A 365 12.39 9.39 77.38
N GLY A 366 13.16 8.32 77.59
CA GLY A 366 13.34 7.27 76.59
C GLY A 366 12.02 6.57 76.27
N LEU A 367 11.70 6.45 74.99
CA LEU A 367 10.59 5.63 74.49
C LEU A 367 11.02 4.88 73.23
N ALA A 368 10.57 3.63 73.19
CA ALA A 368 10.82 2.58 72.21
C ALA A 368 10.59 3.01 70.74
N PRO A 369 11.18 2.28 69.76
CA PRO A 369 10.92 2.54 68.34
C PRO A 369 9.42 2.45 68.01
N PRO A 370 8.87 3.38 67.22
CA PRO A 370 7.46 3.36 66.85
C PRO A 370 7.15 2.12 66.01
N ALA A 371 6.18 1.33 66.45
CA ALA A 371 5.60 0.26 65.65
C ALA A 371 5.04 0.85 64.35
N GLY A 372 5.44 0.25 63.22
CA GLY A 372 5.26 0.79 61.88
C GLY A 372 3.81 1.14 61.50
N GLY A 373 3.56 2.42 61.25
CA GLY A 373 2.32 2.98 60.71
C GLY A 373 2.08 2.73 59.21
N GLY A 374 2.48 1.56 58.68
CA GLY A 374 2.32 1.20 57.26
C GLY A 374 0.99 0.54 56.89
N GLY A 375 0.05 0.44 57.83
CA GLY A 375 -1.25 -0.22 57.62
C GLY A 375 -2.29 0.64 56.89
N GLY A 376 -2.26 1.95 57.07
CA GLY A 376 -3.24 2.88 56.50
C GLY A 376 -3.19 2.95 54.98
N ASP A 377 -1.99 3.03 54.42
CA ASP A 377 -1.78 3.20 52.98
C ASP A 377 -2.19 1.96 52.19
N ARG A 378 -1.95 0.75 52.75
CA ARG A 378 -2.38 -0.51 52.11
C ARG A 378 -3.91 -0.62 52.02
N ALA A 379 -4.62 -0.20 53.06
CA ALA A 379 -6.07 -0.20 53.07
C ALA A 379 -6.66 0.87 52.11
N ALA A 380 -5.98 2.00 51.94
CA ALA A 380 -6.35 3.01 50.95
C ALA A 380 -6.13 2.49 49.51
N MET A 381 -4.97 1.91 49.21
CA MET A 381 -4.66 1.38 47.87
C MET A 381 -5.56 0.20 47.47
N ARG A 382 -5.97 -0.64 48.43
CA ARG A 382 -6.99 -1.68 48.20
C ARG A 382 -8.34 -1.08 47.80
N ARG A 383 -8.80 -0.06 48.52
CA ARG A 383 -10.06 0.64 48.19
C ARG A 383 -10.01 1.26 46.80
N GLN A 384 -8.86 1.84 46.44
CA GLN A 384 -8.62 2.41 45.12
C GLN A 384 -8.71 1.34 44.02
N ALA A 385 -8.11 0.15 44.21
CA ALA A 385 -8.22 -0.94 43.23
C ALA A 385 -9.66 -1.43 43.05
N THR A 386 -10.43 -1.52 44.14
CA THR A 386 -11.85 -1.89 44.09
C THR A 386 -12.68 -0.82 43.37
N GLU A 387 -12.34 0.45 43.54
CA GLU A 387 -13.00 1.58 42.86
C GLU A 387 -12.69 1.58 41.37
N MET A 388 -11.41 1.43 40.97
CA MET A 388 -11.02 1.29 39.56
C MET A 388 -11.73 0.12 38.87
N LEU A 389 -11.91 -1.02 39.56
CA LEU A 389 -12.64 -2.16 39.00
C LEU A 389 -14.13 -1.84 38.79
N ARG A 390 -14.75 -1.06 39.68
CA ARG A 390 -16.14 -0.60 39.50
C ARG A 390 -16.26 0.38 38.33
N ASP A 391 -15.28 1.26 38.17
CA ASP A 391 -15.25 2.19 37.04
C ASP A 391 -15.01 1.46 35.72
N ALA A 392 -14.17 0.41 35.72
CA ALA A 392 -13.99 -0.47 34.57
C ALA A 392 -15.29 -1.19 34.18
N ASP A 393 -16.04 -1.72 35.14
CA ASP A 393 -17.35 -2.33 34.90
C ASP A 393 -18.34 -1.29 34.33
N ARG A 394 -18.31 -0.03 34.79
CA ARG A 394 -19.15 1.06 34.29
C ARG A 394 -18.80 1.44 32.86
N ALA A 395 -17.51 1.63 32.55
CA ALA A 395 -17.02 1.90 31.21
C ALA A 395 -17.41 0.76 30.25
N PHE A 396 -17.28 -0.50 30.68
CA PHE A 396 -17.72 -1.66 29.90
C PHE A 396 -19.23 -1.63 29.61
N GLN A 397 -20.07 -1.29 30.59
CA GLN A 397 -21.52 -1.15 30.41
C GLN A 397 -21.88 0.01 29.46
N GLN A 398 -21.09 1.08 29.46
CA GLN A 398 -21.21 2.22 28.54
C GLN A 398 -20.65 1.93 27.14
N LYS A 399 -20.15 0.70 26.89
CA LYS A 399 -19.48 0.27 25.65
C LYS A 399 -18.18 1.04 25.35
N GLU A 400 -17.57 1.64 26.36
CA GLU A 400 -16.25 2.28 26.27
C GLU A 400 -15.15 1.23 26.53
N TYR A 401 -14.99 0.30 25.58
CA TYR A 401 -14.18 -0.90 25.79
C TYR A 401 -12.70 -0.61 26.07
N ASP A 402 -12.11 0.42 25.44
CA ASP A 402 -10.70 0.78 25.64
C ASP A 402 -10.44 1.37 27.02
N SER A 403 -11.36 2.22 27.50
CA SER A 403 -11.34 2.77 28.87
C SER A 403 -11.44 1.64 29.90
N ALA A 404 -12.37 0.71 29.68
CA ALA A 404 -12.54 -0.47 30.53
C ALA A 404 -11.28 -1.36 30.56
N ALA A 405 -10.63 -1.58 29.40
CA ALA A 405 -9.41 -2.39 29.30
C ALA A 405 -8.25 -1.77 30.09
N ASN A 406 -8.05 -0.45 29.96
CA ASN A 406 -7.00 0.28 30.67
C ASN A 406 -7.20 0.23 32.19
N LEU A 407 -8.42 0.43 32.68
CA LEU A 407 -8.74 0.36 34.11
C LEU A 407 -8.55 -1.07 34.67
N VAL A 408 -8.93 -2.09 33.90
CA VAL A 408 -8.68 -3.50 34.27
C VAL A 408 -7.18 -3.79 34.42
N GLU A 409 -6.35 -3.33 33.48
CA GLU A 409 -4.89 -3.53 33.56
C GLU A 409 -4.26 -2.79 34.75
N GLN A 410 -4.74 -1.59 35.09
CA GLN A 410 -4.32 -0.88 36.31
C GLN A 410 -4.65 -1.68 37.59
N VAL A 411 -5.82 -2.31 37.65
CA VAL A 411 -6.22 -3.18 38.78
C VAL A 411 -5.35 -4.43 38.86
N LEU A 412 -5.01 -5.04 37.73
CA LEU A 412 -4.17 -6.24 37.68
C LEU A 412 -2.72 -5.95 38.13
N ASN A 413 -2.21 -4.78 37.74
CA ASN A 413 -0.85 -4.31 38.08
C ASN A 413 -0.73 -3.73 39.48
N ASN A 414 -1.84 -3.38 40.15
CA ASN A 414 -1.81 -2.90 41.53
C ASN A 414 -1.36 -4.04 42.49
N GLU A 415 -0.20 -3.89 43.11
CA GLU A 415 0.38 -4.88 44.05
C GLU A 415 -0.49 -5.10 45.30
N HIS A 416 -1.26 -4.09 45.69
CA HIS A 416 -2.07 -4.12 46.90
C HIS A 416 -3.49 -4.65 46.68
N ALA A 417 -3.95 -4.76 45.43
CA ALA A 417 -5.24 -5.36 45.10
C ALA A 417 -5.31 -6.81 45.59
N ASP A 418 -6.38 -7.17 46.29
CA ASP A 418 -6.58 -8.53 46.77
C ASP A 418 -6.83 -9.51 45.61
N SER A 419 -6.67 -10.80 45.92
CA SER A 419 -6.80 -11.88 44.93
C SER A 419 -8.20 -11.95 44.30
N GLU A 420 -9.25 -11.56 45.03
CA GLU A 420 -10.63 -11.55 44.55
C GLU A 420 -10.83 -10.44 43.50
N THR A 421 -10.34 -9.24 43.78
CA THR A 421 -10.36 -8.07 42.90
C THR A 421 -9.60 -8.37 41.60
N LYS A 422 -8.41 -8.98 41.70
CA LYS A 422 -7.64 -9.42 40.51
C LYS A 422 -8.36 -10.51 39.72
N SER A 423 -9.01 -11.46 40.40
CA SER A 423 -9.79 -12.52 39.74
C SER A 423 -10.98 -11.95 38.97
N ARG A 424 -11.69 -10.97 39.54
CA ARG A 424 -12.78 -10.23 38.87
C ARG A 424 -12.27 -9.41 37.69
N ALA A 425 -11.14 -8.73 37.83
CA ALA A 425 -10.52 -7.97 36.76
C ALA A 425 -10.15 -8.85 35.56
N ARG A 426 -9.61 -10.06 35.77
CA ARG A 426 -9.33 -11.02 34.66
C ARG A 426 -10.60 -11.43 33.92
N ARG A 427 -11.68 -11.78 34.65
CA ARG A 427 -12.97 -12.11 34.03
C ARG A 427 -13.56 -10.95 33.23
N LEU A 428 -13.41 -9.73 33.73
CA LEU A 428 -13.85 -8.53 33.02
C LEU A 428 -12.99 -8.29 31.76
N ARG A 429 -11.67 -8.54 31.82
CA ARG A 429 -10.77 -8.48 30.66
C ARG A 429 -11.23 -9.39 29.53
N ASP A 430 -11.53 -10.65 29.85
CA ASP A 430 -11.96 -11.63 28.85
C ASP A 430 -13.29 -11.21 28.19
N ARG A 431 -14.22 -10.66 28.99
CA ARG A 431 -15.47 -10.07 28.49
C ARG A 431 -15.24 -8.84 27.61
N ILE A 432 -14.31 -7.95 27.96
CA ILE A 432 -13.95 -6.78 27.15
C ILE A 432 -13.42 -7.24 25.78
N ILE A 433 -12.51 -8.21 25.75
CA ILE A 433 -11.94 -8.76 24.50
C ILE A 433 -13.05 -9.38 23.62
N GLU A 434 -13.94 -10.18 24.22
CA GLU A 434 -15.05 -10.78 23.47
C GLU A 434 -16.03 -9.72 22.95
N ALA A 435 -16.32 -8.68 23.74
CA ALA A 435 -17.21 -7.59 23.34
C ALA A 435 -16.59 -6.71 22.24
N GLN A 436 -15.29 -6.41 22.29
CA GLN A 436 -14.57 -5.73 21.22
C GLN A 436 -14.61 -6.54 19.92
N ARG A 437 -14.40 -7.87 20.01
CA ARG A 437 -14.51 -8.76 18.84
C ARG A 437 -15.92 -8.72 18.24
N LYS A 438 -16.96 -8.88 19.08
CA LYS A 438 -18.36 -8.81 18.63
C LYS A 438 -18.74 -7.43 18.09
N ALA A 439 -18.19 -6.35 18.67
CA ALA A 439 -18.42 -4.99 18.18
C ALA A 439 -17.73 -4.74 16.83
N ALA A 440 -16.53 -5.28 16.61
CA ALA A 440 -15.87 -5.26 15.32
C ALA A 440 -16.63 -6.09 14.26
N GLU A 441 -17.15 -7.26 14.65
CA GLU A 441 -17.99 -8.11 13.80
C GLU A 441 -19.35 -7.45 13.48
N ALA A 442 -19.98 -6.78 14.45
CA ALA A 442 -21.29 -6.12 14.29
C ALA A 442 -21.21 -4.73 13.64
N GLY A 443 -20.11 -4.01 13.84
CA GLY A 443 -19.79 -2.75 13.15
C GLY A 443 -19.39 -2.96 11.69
N ALA A 444 -19.12 -4.20 11.27
CA ALA A 444 -18.93 -4.59 9.88
C ALA A 444 -20.26 -4.79 9.10
N ALA A 445 -21.34 -4.11 9.51
CA ALA A 445 -22.56 -4.00 8.71
C ALA A 445 -22.39 -2.90 7.62
N PRO A 446 -22.90 -3.13 6.40
CA PRO A 446 -22.60 -2.31 5.23
C PRO A 446 -23.42 -1.01 5.25
N GLY A 447 -22.89 0.04 5.87
CA GLY A 447 -23.54 1.34 5.78
C GLY A 447 -22.92 2.38 6.68
N SER A 448 -22.31 3.40 6.06
CA SER A 448 -21.86 4.64 6.68
C SER A 448 -20.54 4.60 7.44
N ALA A 449 -19.47 4.32 6.71
CA ALA A 449 -18.24 5.10 6.82
C ALA A 449 -17.91 5.64 5.42
N THR A 450 -17.90 6.97 5.26
CA THR A 450 -16.90 7.61 4.40
C THR A 450 -15.53 7.12 4.88
N ASP A 451 -14.66 6.69 3.98
CA ASP A 451 -13.47 5.84 4.21
C ASP A 451 -13.79 4.34 4.08
N GLY A 452 -13.46 3.81 2.89
CA GLY A 452 -13.73 2.43 2.53
C GLY A 452 -13.08 1.42 3.48
N PRO A 453 -13.68 0.22 3.63
CA PRO A 453 -13.11 -0.82 4.46
C PRO A 453 -11.66 -1.11 4.03
N PRO A 454 -10.71 -1.29 4.96
CA PRO A 454 -9.37 -1.74 4.59
C PRO A 454 -9.56 -3.01 3.76
N PRO A 455 -8.96 -3.10 2.56
CA PRO A 455 -9.17 -4.25 1.70
C PRO A 455 -8.84 -5.51 2.52
N PRO A 456 -9.65 -6.58 2.37
CA PRO A 456 -9.53 -7.79 3.18
C PRO A 456 -8.07 -8.24 3.22
N ASN A 457 -7.67 -8.83 4.35
CA ASN A 457 -6.31 -9.33 4.65
C ASN A 457 -5.87 -10.45 3.68
N VAL A 458 -5.80 -10.15 2.39
CA VAL A 458 -5.49 -11.08 1.33
C VAL A 458 -4.08 -10.77 0.88
N ILE A 459 -3.16 -11.65 1.25
CA ILE A 459 -1.86 -11.70 0.61
C ILE A 459 -2.12 -12.18 -0.82
N HIS A 460 -1.87 -11.31 -1.79
CA HIS A 460 -1.96 -11.69 -3.19
C HIS A 460 -0.94 -12.79 -3.52
N LYS A 461 -1.39 -13.86 -4.19
CA LYS A 461 -0.56 -15.02 -4.54
C LYS A 461 -0.61 -15.30 -6.04
N ALA A 462 0.47 -15.83 -6.57
CA ALA A 462 0.51 -16.46 -7.89
C ALA A 462 -0.32 -17.76 -7.91
N PRO A 463 -0.59 -18.32 -9.10
CA PRO A 463 -1.25 -19.63 -9.24
C PRO A 463 -0.53 -20.77 -8.50
N ASP A 464 0.79 -20.67 -8.31
CA ASP A 464 1.61 -21.64 -7.59
C ASP A 464 1.61 -21.43 -6.05
N GLY A 465 0.88 -20.44 -5.54
CA GLY A 465 0.82 -20.11 -4.12
C GLY A 465 1.88 -19.12 -3.63
N SER A 466 2.86 -18.76 -4.48
CA SER A 466 3.92 -17.80 -4.13
C SER A 466 3.32 -16.42 -3.87
N PRO A 467 3.56 -15.78 -2.71
CA PRO A 467 3.06 -14.43 -2.48
C PRO A 467 3.76 -13.42 -3.39
N ALA A 468 2.97 -12.46 -3.87
CA ALA A 468 3.52 -11.24 -4.45
C ALA A 468 4.21 -10.43 -3.34
N ILE A 469 5.38 -9.90 -3.65
CA ILE A 469 6.08 -8.92 -2.84
C ILE A 469 6.21 -7.63 -3.66
N TRP A 470 6.13 -6.47 -3.03
CA TRP A 470 6.38 -5.21 -3.73
C TRP A 470 7.01 -4.14 -2.85
N PHE A 471 7.59 -3.15 -3.52
CA PHE A 471 8.27 -2.02 -2.93
C PHE A 471 7.86 -0.74 -3.67
N ASN A 472 7.69 0.35 -2.92
CA ASN A 472 7.32 1.66 -3.46
C ASN A 472 8.50 2.64 -3.30
N ASP A 473 9.06 3.10 -4.42
CA ASP A 473 10.12 4.11 -4.50
C ASP A 473 9.51 5.46 -4.87
N ASP A 474 9.40 6.36 -3.89
CA ASP A 474 8.93 7.74 -4.05
C ASP A 474 10.08 8.77 -4.04
N SER A 475 11.31 8.29 -4.26
CA SER A 475 12.55 9.07 -4.31
C SER A 475 13.09 9.22 -5.74
N VAL A 476 12.28 8.86 -6.74
CA VAL A 476 12.66 8.94 -8.15
C VAL A 476 12.56 10.35 -8.70
N THR A 477 13.42 10.65 -9.67
CA THR A 477 13.38 11.91 -10.40
C THR A 477 12.56 11.74 -11.67
N ALA A 478 11.63 12.66 -11.89
CA ALA A 478 10.83 12.72 -13.11
C ALA A 478 11.68 12.80 -14.38
N GLY A 479 11.27 12.08 -15.44
CA GLY A 479 11.95 12.08 -16.73
C GLY A 479 13.17 11.16 -16.81
N LYS A 480 13.64 10.62 -15.68
CA LYS A 480 14.76 9.68 -15.64
C LYS A 480 14.30 8.25 -15.91
N THR A 481 15.24 7.46 -16.43
CA THR A 481 15.03 6.04 -16.69
C THR A 481 15.82 5.22 -15.67
N TYR A 482 15.14 4.25 -15.07
CA TYR A 482 15.70 3.40 -14.03
C TYR A 482 15.56 1.92 -14.38
N ARG A 483 16.35 1.07 -13.74
CA ARG A 483 16.07 -0.36 -13.62
C ARG A 483 16.28 -0.81 -12.18
N TYR A 484 15.50 -1.79 -11.75
CA TYR A 484 15.44 -2.20 -10.35
C TYR A 484 15.77 -3.66 -10.19
N ARG A 485 16.30 -4.04 -9.02
CA ARG A 485 16.36 -5.44 -8.57
C ARG A 485 15.90 -5.52 -7.12
N ILE A 486 15.31 -6.64 -6.76
CA ILE A 486 14.69 -6.87 -5.44
C ILE A 486 15.30 -8.11 -4.81
N ARG A 487 15.47 -8.10 -3.48
CA ARG A 487 15.76 -9.31 -2.71
C ARG A 487 14.94 -9.34 -1.44
N VAL A 488 14.83 -10.54 -0.88
CA VAL A 488 14.14 -10.77 0.39
C VAL A 488 15.16 -11.14 1.45
N SER A 489 15.04 -10.52 2.63
CA SER A 489 15.77 -10.93 3.82
C SER A 489 14.83 -11.66 4.77
N LEU A 490 15.19 -12.88 5.15
CA LEU A 490 14.38 -13.72 6.03
C LEU A 490 14.82 -13.57 7.48
N TRP A 491 13.87 -13.69 8.40
CA TRP A 491 14.18 -13.78 9.82
C TRP A 491 14.93 -15.08 10.14
N ASN A 492 16.08 -14.97 10.81
CA ASN A 492 16.87 -16.12 11.25
C ASN A 492 16.20 -16.81 12.45
N ARG A 493 15.64 -18.00 12.23
CA ARG A 493 15.00 -18.83 13.26
C ARG A 493 15.99 -19.50 14.24
N TYR A 494 17.28 -19.39 13.97
CA TYR A 494 18.38 -19.90 14.79
C TYR A 494 19.23 -18.79 15.43
N VAL A 495 18.77 -17.54 15.39
CA VAL A 495 19.44 -16.44 16.10
C VAL A 495 19.64 -16.81 17.58
N GLY A 496 20.88 -16.71 18.06
CA GLY A 496 21.27 -17.09 19.41
C GLY A 496 21.51 -18.57 19.69
N LEU A 497 21.27 -19.46 18.73
CA LEU A 497 21.37 -20.91 18.91
C LEU A 497 22.68 -21.45 18.32
N THR A 498 23.81 -20.97 18.85
CA THR A 498 25.17 -21.25 18.34
C THR A 498 25.53 -22.73 18.21
N ARG A 499 24.90 -23.61 18.99
CA ARG A 499 25.12 -25.07 18.97
C ARG A 499 24.30 -25.81 17.90
N LEU A 500 23.29 -25.14 17.32
CA LEU A 500 22.35 -25.75 16.36
C LEU A 500 22.65 -25.33 14.91
N VAL A 501 23.63 -24.44 14.70
CA VAL A 501 24.06 -23.97 13.38
C VAL A 501 25.47 -24.49 13.08
N GLN A 502 25.78 -24.70 11.79
CA GLN A 502 27.11 -25.14 11.36
C GLN A 502 28.17 -24.05 11.56
N ASP A 503 27.81 -22.80 11.22
CA ASP A 503 28.64 -21.63 11.46
C ASP A 503 28.12 -20.85 12.68
N VAL A 504 28.98 -20.54 13.65
CA VAL A 504 28.59 -19.76 14.82
C VAL A 504 28.25 -18.31 14.44
N ALA A 505 28.81 -17.76 13.36
CA ALA A 505 28.50 -16.43 12.86
C ALA A 505 27.03 -16.32 12.40
N ASP A 506 26.46 -17.40 11.87
CA ASP A 506 25.08 -17.47 11.45
C ASP A 506 24.10 -17.27 12.61
N ALA A 507 24.42 -17.77 13.81
CA ALA A 507 23.58 -17.50 14.99
C ALA A 507 23.69 -16.05 15.50
N ARG A 508 24.61 -15.24 14.96
CA ARG A 508 24.83 -13.84 15.35
C ARG A 508 24.14 -12.82 14.44
N VAL A 509 23.45 -13.27 13.40
CA VAL A 509 22.66 -12.39 12.52
C VAL A 509 21.16 -12.61 12.76
N THR A 510 20.40 -11.53 12.86
CA THR A 510 18.92 -11.58 13.01
C THR A 510 18.21 -11.89 11.71
N THR A 511 18.80 -11.50 10.59
CA THR A 511 18.25 -11.68 9.25
C THR A 511 19.28 -12.32 8.34
N VAL A 512 18.81 -13.10 7.37
CA VAL A 512 19.62 -13.70 6.31
C VAL A 512 19.18 -13.09 5.00
N ALA A 513 20.07 -12.33 4.35
CA ALA A 513 19.78 -11.71 3.07
C ALA A 513 19.84 -12.74 1.93
N GLY A 514 18.85 -12.68 1.04
CA GLY A 514 18.78 -13.49 -0.17
C GLY A 514 19.65 -12.97 -1.30
N GLU A 515 19.62 -13.71 -2.41
CA GLU A 515 20.18 -13.24 -3.67
C GLU A 515 19.29 -12.19 -4.32
N TRP A 516 19.90 -11.29 -5.09
CA TRP A 516 19.17 -10.33 -5.90
C TRP A 516 18.45 -11.02 -7.05
N SER A 517 17.23 -10.57 -7.34
CA SER A 517 16.52 -10.93 -8.57
C SER A 517 17.27 -10.46 -9.82
N GLU A 518 16.80 -10.90 -10.99
CA GLU A 518 17.10 -10.21 -12.24
C GLU A 518 16.64 -8.74 -12.19
N ALA A 519 17.21 -7.91 -13.05
CA ALA A 519 16.79 -6.52 -13.15
C ALA A 519 15.44 -6.40 -13.88
N THR A 520 14.64 -5.38 -13.56
CA THR A 520 13.49 -4.99 -14.37
C THR A 520 13.94 -4.55 -15.76
N GLU A 521 13.01 -4.56 -16.72
CA GLU A 521 13.16 -3.74 -17.92
C GLU A 521 13.34 -2.25 -17.56
N PRO A 522 14.03 -1.46 -18.40
CA PRO A 522 14.17 -0.03 -18.20
C PRO A 522 12.80 0.64 -18.10
N VAL A 523 12.61 1.40 -17.02
CA VAL A 523 11.35 2.08 -16.73
C VAL A 523 11.60 3.59 -16.65
N MET A 524 10.90 4.35 -17.51
CA MET A 524 10.97 5.80 -17.53
C MET A 524 9.90 6.39 -16.61
N VAL A 525 10.32 7.22 -15.67
CA VAL A 525 9.39 7.97 -14.81
C VAL A 525 8.81 9.12 -15.61
N ALA A 526 7.49 9.26 -15.61
CA ALA A 526 6.80 10.30 -16.38
C ALA A 526 7.42 11.70 -16.10
N PRO A 527 7.82 12.46 -17.13
CA PRO A 527 8.44 13.76 -16.96
C PRO A 527 7.44 14.79 -16.42
N THR A 528 7.95 15.87 -15.81
CA THR A 528 7.12 16.97 -15.29
C THR A 528 6.48 17.79 -16.40
N ALA A 529 7.09 17.77 -17.59
CA ALA A 529 6.62 18.50 -18.74
C ALA A 529 6.73 17.69 -20.03
N HIS A 530 5.79 17.94 -20.92
CA HIS A 530 5.80 17.45 -22.29
C HIS A 530 5.82 18.64 -23.25
N VAL A 531 6.62 18.54 -24.30
CA VAL A 531 6.73 19.57 -25.34
C VAL A 531 6.28 18.99 -26.66
N PHE A 532 5.37 19.70 -27.32
CA PHE A 532 4.90 19.35 -28.64
C PHE A 532 5.06 20.52 -29.61
N VAL A 533 5.48 20.24 -30.84
CA VAL A 533 5.73 21.29 -31.84
C VAL A 533 4.43 21.56 -32.60
N ARG A 534 3.93 22.79 -32.62
CA ARG A 534 2.69 23.15 -33.34
C ARG A 534 2.94 23.49 -34.80
N GLY A 535 4.09 24.10 -35.10
CA GLY A 535 4.45 24.56 -36.43
C GLY A 535 5.37 25.80 -36.39
N PRO A 536 5.62 26.45 -37.53
CA PRO A 536 6.44 27.65 -37.57
C PRO A 536 5.65 28.86 -37.03
N LYS A 537 6.34 29.83 -36.44
CA LYS A 537 5.72 31.10 -36.05
C LYS A 537 5.90 32.16 -37.13
N GLY A 538 4.79 32.50 -37.80
CA GLY A 538 4.80 33.53 -38.84
C GLY A 538 5.67 33.13 -40.04
N SER A 539 6.39 34.10 -40.61
CA SER A 539 7.31 33.89 -41.74
C SER A 539 8.74 33.53 -41.33
N ALA A 540 9.06 33.59 -40.04
CA ALA A 540 10.39 33.25 -39.55
C ALA A 540 10.65 31.74 -39.70
N THR A 541 11.78 31.38 -40.31
CA THR A 541 12.14 29.98 -40.56
C THR A 541 12.77 29.30 -39.35
N ASN A 542 13.32 30.07 -38.41
CA ASN A 542 14.08 29.62 -37.24
C ASN A 542 13.31 29.76 -35.92
N VAL A 543 12.00 30.02 -35.96
CA VAL A 543 11.16 30.13 -34.76
C VAL A 543 9.99 29.15 -34.86
N ALA A 544 9.89 28.26 -33.89
CA ALA A 544 8.79 27.31 -33.78
C ALA A 544 7.81 27.74 -32.70
N SER A 545 6.51 27.53 -32.94
CA SER A 545 5.50 27.54 -31.89
C SER A 545 5.46 26.16 -31.25
N VAL A 546 5.67 26.10 -29.93
CA VAL A 546 5.67 24.86 -29.15
C VAL A 546 4.61 24.94 -28.06
N GLU A 547 3.89 23.84 -27.84
CA GLU A 547 2.93 23.66 -26.76
C GLU A 547 3.61 22.91 -25.63
N VAL A 548 3.66 23.53 -24.45
CA VAL A 548 4.24 22.95 -23.24
C VAL A 548 3.10 22.54 -22.32
N TRP A 549 3.07 21.25 -21.98
CA TRP A 549 2.20 20.69 -20.96
C TRP A 549 3.02 20.48 -19.70
N LYS A 550 2.57 20.95 -18.54
CA LYS A 550 3.27 20.79 -17.26
C LYS A 550 2.31 20.28 -16.19
N TRP A 551 2.76 19.27 -15.46
CA TRP A 551 2.04 18.73 -14.32
C TRP A 551 2.30 19.58 -13.08
N ILE A 552 1.24 20.07 -12.44
CA ILE A 552 1.31 20.91 -11.24
C ILE A 552 0.11 20.59 -10.36
N GLU A 553 0.35 20.34 -9.08
CA GLU A 553 -0.71 20.16 -8.06
C GLU A 553 -1.77 19.10 -8.41
N GLY A 554 -1.40 18.12 -9.23
CA GLY A 554 -2.28 17.03 -9.63
C GLY A 554 -3.04 17.25 -10.93
N ASP A 555 -2.82 18.36 -11.63
CA ASP A 555 -3.40 18.66 -12.94
C ASP A 555 -2.34 18.87 -14.01
N TRP A 556 -2.75 18.64 -15.26
CA TRP A 556 -1.98 19.06 -16.42
C TRP A 556 -2.42 20.45 -16.85
N HIS A 557 -1.46 21.38 -16.88
CA HIS A 557 -1.65 22.70 -17.47
C HIS A 557 -0.95 22.77 -18.81
N ARG A 558 -1.46 23.58 -19.74
CA ARG A 558 -0.82 23.80 -21.04
C ARG A 558 -0.69 25.26 -21.38
N GLU A 559 0.38 25.60 -22.08
CA GLU A 559 0.61 26.95 -22.59
C GLU A 559 1.49 26.91 -23.85
N THR A 560 1.34 27.91 -24.73
CA THR A 560 2.12 27.99 -25.98
C THR A 560 3.28 28.98 -25.82
N PHE A 561 4.45 28.57 -26.31
CA PHE A 561 5.66 29.36 -26.34
C PHE A 561 6.22 29.44 -27.76
N ASP A 562 7.06 30.42 -27.98
CA ASP A 562 7.93 30.46 -29.14
C ASP A 562 9.28 29.95 -28.71
N ALA A 563 9.94 29.21 -29.59
CA ALA A 563 11.22 28.61 -29.30
C ALA A 563 12.15 28.82 -30.50
N SER A 564 13.31 29.43 -30.23
CA SER A 564 14.37 29.68 -31.21
C SER A 564 15.67 28.97 -30.76
N PRO A 565 16.59 28.65 -31.69
CA PRO A 565 17.88 28.06 -31.33
C PRO A 565 18.62 28.87 -30.25
N GLY A 566 19.08 28.18 -29.20
CA GLY A 566 19.75 28.75 -28.03
C GLY A 566 18.81 29.13 -26.87
N GLU A 567 17.48 29.11 -27.07
CA GLU A 567 16.51 29.45 -26.02
C GLU A 567 16.07 28.21 -25.23
N THR A 568 15.70 28.43 -23.97
CA THR A 568 15.04 27.41 -23.14
C THR A 568 13.54 27.38 -23.44
N ILE A 569 12.97 26.19 -23.61
CA ILE A 569 11.54 26.02 -23.85
C ILE A 569 10.74 26.23 -22.55
N GLY A 570 9.78 27.15 -22.60
CA GLY A 570 8.85 27.46 -21.51
C GLY A 570 9.16 28.78 -20.80
N GLY A 571 8.50 29.00 -19.67
CA GLY A 571 8.69 30.19 -18.83
C GLY A 571 7.45 30.50 -17.99
N PRO A 572 7.51 31.52 -17.11
CA PRO A 572 6.38 31.94 -16.30
C PRO A 572 5.26 32.52 -17.18
N ARG A 573 4.03 32.07 -16.93
CA ARG A 573 2.81 32.51 -17.62
C ARG A 573 1.66 32.63 -16.64
N LYS A 574 0.89 33.70 -16.78
CA LYS A 574 -0.33 33.92 -16.01
C LYS A 574 -1.45 33.11 -16.67
N VAL A 575 -1.94 32.08 -16.00
CA VAL A 575 -3.03 31.25 -16.53
C VAL A 575 -4.38 31.89 -16.22
N LYS A 576 -5.46 31.35 -16.80
CA LYS A 576 -6.81 31.93 -16.66
C LYS A 576 -7.31 32.03 -15.21
N SER A 577 -6.81 31.20 -14.29
CA SER A 577 -7.13 31.30 -12.86
C SER A 577 -6.60 32.59 -12.22
N GLY A 578 -5.64 33.26 -12.87
CA GLY A 578 -4.93 34.42 -12.33
C GLY A 578 -3.58 34.07 -11.72
N ASP A 579 -3.30 32.80 -11.49
CA ASP A 579 -2.03 32.33 -10.94
C ASP A 579 -0.92 32.38 -11.99
N THR A 580 0.31 32.61 -11.53
CA THR A 580 1.50 32.52 -12.40
C THR A 580 2.08 31.13 -12.27
N ILE A 581 1.97 30.36 -13.34
CA ILE A 581 2.56 29.03 -13.45
C ILE A 581 3.89 29.14 -14.21
N ASP A 582 4.95 28.55 -13.66
CA ASP A 582 6.21 28.42 -14.36
C ASP A 582 6.20 27.17 -15.26
N PHE A 583 6.14 27.34 -16.57
CA PHE A 583 6.21 26.26 -17.56
C PHE A 583 7.64 25.92 -18.00
N SER A 584 8.67 26.44 -17.33
CA SER A 584 10.06 26.14 -17.68
C SER A 584 10.30 24.63 -17.66
N THR A 585 10.81 24.11 -18.78
CA THR A 585 11.15 22.69 -18.97
C THR A 585 12.63 22.41 -18.75
N GLY A 586 13.48 23.44 -18.88
CA GLY A 586 14.93 23.30 -18.95
C GLY A 586 15.45 22.85 -20.32
N PHE A 587 14.58 22.50 -21.27
CA PHE A 587 14.99 22.03 -22.59
C PHE A 587 15.59 23.16 -23.39
N VAL A 588 16.79 22.96 -23.95
CA VAL A 588 17.47 23.98 -24.75
C VAL A 588 17.33 23.64 -26.23
N VAL A 589 16.77 24.54 -27.01
CA VAL A 589 16.62 24.34 -28.45
C VAL A 589 17.98 24.41 -29.13
N LEU A 590 18.32 23.37 -29.88
CA LEU A 590 19.53 23.32 -30.70
C LEU A 590 19.26 23.82 -32.12
N ASP A 591 18.14 23.42 -32.69
CA ASP A 591 17.81 23.70 -34.09
C ASP A 591 16.30 23.77 -34.31
N VAL A 592 15.89 24.63 -35.24
CA VAL A 592 14.54 24.75 -35.75
C VAL A 592 14.63 24.82 -37.27
N ARG A 593 14.13 23.77 -37.94
CA ARG A 593 14.19 23.66 -39.40
C ARG A 593 12.88 23.19 -39.98
N ARG A 594 12.74 23.33 -41.29
CA ARG A 594 11.66 22.72 -42.07
C ARG A 594 12.19 21.49 -42.79
N GLU A 595 11.46 20.40 -42.70
CA GLU A 595 11.86 19.13 -43.28
C GLU A 595 10.63 18.43 -43.87
N MET A 596 10.85 17.68 -44.95
CA MET A 596 9.81 16.83 -45.52
C MET A 596 9.76 15.52 -44.73
N VAL A 597 8.65 15.26 -44.05
CA VAL A 597 8.46 14.00 -43.30
C VAL A 597 7.27 13.22 -43.84
N ARG A 598 7.33 11.90 -43.72
CA ARG A 598 6.18 11.01 -43.96
C ARG A 598 5.60 10.58 -42.62
N PRO A 599 4.51 11.20 -42.14
CA PRO A 599 3.99 10.89 -40.83
C PRO A 599 3.51 9.45 -40.77
N ARG A 600 3.93 8.72 -39.73
CA ARG A 600 3.45 7.37 -39.45
C ARG A 600 2.01 7.45 -38.95
N ARG A 601 1.11 6.69 -39.59
CA ARG A 601 -0.28 6.51 -39.17
C ARG A 601 -0.47 5.09 -38.66
N ALA A 602 -1.17 4.93 -37.55
CA ALA A 602 -1.63 3.63 -37.11
C ALA A 602 -2.48 3.01 -38.22
N GLY A 603 -2.21 1.75 -38.57
CA GLY A 603 -3.06 1.00 -39.47
C GLY A 603 -4.44 0.79 -38.84
N ARG A 604 -5.46 0.56 -39.67
CA ARG A 604 -6.84 0.36 -39.21
C ARG A 604 -7.01 -0.88 -38.32
N ASP A 605 -6.12 -1.86 -38.48
CA ASP A 605 -6.32 -3.21 -37.95
C ASP A 605 -5.32 -3.57 -36.83
N ASP A 606 -4.74 -2.58 -36.13
CA ASP A 606 -3.73 -2.71 -35.05
C ASP A 606 -2.44 -3.53 -35.39
N THR A 607 -2.38 -4.16 -36.57
CA THR A 607 -1.31 -5.07 -37.01
C THR A 607 -0.27 -4.40 -37.92
N GLY A 608 -0.39 -3.10 -38.18
CA GLY A 608 0.52 -2.40 -39.09
C GLY A 608 0.56 -0.89 -38.91
N PHE A 609 1.51 -0.27 -39.60
CA PHE A 609 1.58 1.17 -39.77
C PHE A 609 1.65 1.52 -41.24
N SER A 610 1.05 2.64 -41.61
CA SER A 610 1.19 3.21 -42.95
C SER A 610 1.92 4.54 -42.88
N PHE A 611 2.64 4.90 -43.92
CA PHE A 611 3.21 6.22 -44.07
C PHE A 611 2.22 7.09 -44.85
N GLY A 612 1.91 8.27 -44.31
CA GLY A 612 1.17 9.28 -45.05
C GLY A 612 1.99 9.85 -46.21
N ASN A 613 1.35 10.71 -47.01
CA ASN A 613 2.05 11.53 -47.99
C ASN A 613 3.13 12.38 -47.30
N GLU A 614 4.15 12.73 -48.07
CA GLU A 614 5.22 13.62 -47.63
C GLU A 614 4.66 15.01 -47.37
N VAL A 615 4.92 15.55 -46.18
CA VAL A 615 4.44 16.85 -45.74
C VAL A 615 5.62 17.65 -45.20
N GLU A 616 5.75 18.91 -45.65
CA GLU A 616 6.69 19.86 -45.07
C GLU A 616 6.25 20.16 -43.63
N THR A 617 7.11 19.89 -42.65
CA THR A 617 6.84 20.12 -41.24
C THR A 617 7.96 20.93 -40.60
N THR A 618 7.62 21.69 -39.56
CA THR A 618 8.62 22.22 -38.64
C THR A 618 9.12 21.10 -37.74
N VAL A 619 10.44 21.01 -37.61
CA VAL A 619 11.17 20.10 -36.73
C VAL A 619 11.92 20.95 -35.72
N VAL A 620 11.78 20.61 -34.44
CA VAL A 620 12.53 21.21 -33.33
C VAL A 620 13.42 20.14 -32.74
N THR A 621 14.72 20.41 -32.73
CA THR A 621 15.73 19.59 -32.06
C THR A 621 16.12 20.31 -30.77
N TYR A 622 16.06 19.63 -29.63
CA TYR A 622 16.40 20.20 -28.32
C TYR A 622 17.17 19.20 -27.44
N VAL A 623 17.93 19.70 -26.47
CA VAL A 623 18.55 18.88 -25.42
C VAL A 623 17.66 18.87 -24.20
N ASP A 624 17.34 17.68 -23.70
CA ASP A 624 16.73 17.50 -22.40
C ASP A 624 17.84 17.48 -21.33
N PRO A 625 17.91 18.43 -20.39
CA PRO A 625 19.01 18.50 -19.43
C PRO A 625 18.95 17.37 -18.39
N VAL A 626 17.80 16.68 -18.26
CA VAL A 626 17.60 15.63 -17.27
C VAL A 626 18.43 14.39 -17.61
N ASP A 627 18.45 14.03 -18.88
CA ASP A 627 19.17 12.88 -19.42
C ASP A 627 20.24 13.29 -20.46
N GLY A 628 20.44 14.58 -20.72
CA GLY A 628 21.39 15.08 -21.72
C GLY A 628 21.09 14.63 -23.17
N GLN A 629 19.94 14.01 -23.43
CA GLN A 629 19.65 13.46 -24.75
C GLN A 629 19.16 14.55 -25.70
N VAL A 630 19.63 14.46 -26.94
CA VAL A 630 19.09 15.25 -28.04
C VAL A 630 17.80 14.60 -28.52
N ARG A 631 16.70 15.35 -28.43
CA ARG A 631 15.37 14.91 -28.85
C ARG A 631 14.92 15.72 -30.04
N GLU A 632 14.21 15.05 -30.94
CA GLU A 632 13.61 15.67 -32.11
C GLU A 632 12.10 15.51 -32.08
N ARG A 633 11.39 16.62 -32.30
CA ARG A 633 9.92 16.65 -32.39
C ARG A 633 9.52 17.39 -33.64
N ASN A 634 8.47 16.90 -34.31
CA ASN A 634 7.95 17.52 -35.52
C ASN A 634 6.47 17.86 -35.41
N ALA A 635 6.04 18.91 -36.12
CA ALA A 635 4.66 19.38 -36.12
C ALA A 635 3.67 18.41 -36.79
N ALA A 636 4.13 17.56 -37.72
CA ALA A 636 3.27 16.57 -38.35
C ALA A 636 2.77 15.51 -37.35
N SER A 637 3.63 15.08 -36.40
CA SER A 637 3.24 14.11 -35.37
C SER A 637 2.36 14.71 -34.28
N PHE A 638 2.37 16.04 -34.10
CA PHE A 638 1.61 16.75 -33.05
C PHE A 638 0.13 16.39 -33.01
N ARG A 639 -0.52 16.26 -34.16
CA ARG A 639 -1.97 15.99 -34.22
C ARG A 639 -2.33 14.53 -33.97
N THR A 640 -1.37 13.63 -34.15
CA THR A 640 -1.58 12.18 -34.04
C THR A 640 -0.90 11.59 -32.81
N ASP A 641 -0.26 12.41 -31.97
CA ASP A 641 0.41 11.95 -30.76
C ASP A 641 -0.63 11.45 -29.74
N PRO A 642 -0.63 10.14 -29.40
CA PRO A 642 -1.60 9.58 -28.47
C PRO A 642 -1.49 10.18 -27.06
N LEU A 643 -0.27 10.55 -26.64
CA LEU A 643 -0.05 11.15 -25.33
C LEU A 643 -0.71 12.53 -25.27
N ARG A 644 -0.52 13.36 -26.30
CA ARG A 644 -1.21 14.66 -26.36
C ARG A 644 -2.72 14.49 -26.31
N LYS A 645 -3.27 13.56 -27.09
CA LYS A 645 -4.72 13.30 -27.08
C LYS A 645 -5.21 12.91 -25.69
N LYS A 646 -4.49 12.02 -25.00
CA LYS A 646 -4.78 11.65 -23.61
C LYS A 646 -4.73 12.86 -22.66
N LEU A 647 -3.73 13.74 -22.81
CA LEU A 647 -3.63 14.97 -22.02
C LEU A 647 -4.78 15.95 -22.30
N GLU A 648 -5.23 16.05 -23.55
CA GLU A 648 -6.41 16.84 -23.93
C GLU A 648 -7.71 16.30 -23.34
N GLU A 649 -7.88 14.98 -23.31
CA GLU A 649 -9.02 14.33 -22.66
C GLU A 649 -9.06 14.65 -21.15
N VAL A 650 -7.92 14.63 -20.47
CA VAL A 650 -7.83 14.94 -19.03
C VAL A 650 -8.20 16.40 -18.72
N VAL A 651 -7.75 17.36 -19.54
CA VAL A 651 -8.01 18.80 -19.28
C VAL A 651 -9.43 19.25 -19.60
N VAL A 652 -10.16 18.53 -20.45
CA VAL A 652 -11.56 18.87 -20.75
C VAL A 652 -12.49 18.54 -19.56
N GLU A 653 -12.09 17.60 -18.70
CA GLU A 653 -12.88 17.18 -17.54
C GLU A 653 -12.65 18.03 -16.28
N SER A 654 -11.56 18.80 -16.23
CA SER A 654 -11.20 19.74 -15.15
C SER A 654 -11.70 21.15 -15.43
#